data_AF-A0A1H0BY23-F1
#
_entry.id   AF-A0A1H0BY23-F1
#
_cell.length_a   1.000
_cell.length_b   1.000
_cell.length_c   1.000
_cell.angle_alpha   90.00
_cell.angle_beta   90.00
_cell.angle_gamma   90.00
#
_symmetry.space_group_name_H-M   'P 1'
#
loop_
_entity.id
_entity.type
_entity.pdbx_description
1 polymer ?
#
loop_
_entity_poly.entity_id
_entity_poly.type
_entity_poly.pdbx_seq_one_letter_code
_entity_poly.pdbx_strand_id
1 'polypeptide(L)'
;MPLTPSPNPVFSASVPALTTSSVAHPDTWNPIHQALLDNDAAINKAVGDNKAAADLAIDSLDERLGGVESSSAVSVQKAVDLDWLYRNNVVRFEMFVPGYTLIDLEPITVVQGVNGDDSIDLASTSQLRPGGFYVLSDTAAVDANGDPAPASALVQVQTVLSAARIRLAANLSRDWGPSATLRRSSIKVLGASRAAAMPGDIYLTRSVNIGTDTAGGAVVIRRSLNSGMARLYYRDGYQPTWKETGWSLRRTDGDIPTGYADYEYILPMRGDGWLRLDISGEAMSIAHLVALGTPTGLGGFINPDLRPATPLISTPAAAAAGVMERPTLALVGYSSPSGNTQAAVQFQLSTTAAFVSILHDSGVLDSGLSYALPAAVLVAGTTYYWRARVQDVAGLWSDYSAVSSFATAASFVYVAAPSITGPAANAVDVPEQPTLTSSPFVVSGGADTHAASQWRIRTAAGTYAAPAWDSGTDAVNKLTVVVPAGKLLPGQLSHYLQVRHQGTAKGWSEWSTESKITTKAQFANVIGIALLATGGGAGTWARVDENGVTKVTDASFFSSHATYGAIQDQVVDSQNMVRIPAFYVKRGTIASGANFGKKAVWISDQSATGFTLHPAFKNAGADLGQFWVGKYQGTTDGAKLGSKPGLMPLASIDFPNMQARAAARNTAGVSGFALWSIYQLSAIQTLAMIEMGGADSQALIGQGNVSTSAVQAVDSTTVAQATWRGIVGLWGNVWQMVDGLQTDASNRFKVWGRNGNKSYLTTTRTGPGSGYVVTMAEDAGVDYDLRDIFAPATIDGSASNGSYGDYVYSAANAVAYHGGGYGDGSNAGLFFLNVSSAASDAFTIVGGRLAKV
;
A
#
# COMPACT_ATOMS: atom_id res chain seq x y z
N MET A 1 -47.73 -42.40 87.41
CA MET A 1 -47.56 -42.58 85.94
C MET A 1 -46.56 -41.54 85.48
N PRO A 2 -45.52 -41.89 84.70
CA PRO A 2 -44.63 -40.89 84.12
C PRO A 2 -45.42 -39.93 83.22
N LEU A 3 -45.14 -38.63 83.31
CA LEU A 3 -45.77 -37.59 82.50
C LEU A 3 -45.33 -37.74 81.02
N THR A 4 -46.28 -37.78 80.10
CA THR A 4 -46.03 -37.78 78.63
C THR A 4 -46.70 -36.55 78.02
N PRO A 5 -46.24 -36.04 76.86
CA PRO A 5 -46.91 -34.93 76.17
C PRO A 5 -48.41 -35.22 75.96
N SER A 6 -49.23 -34.17 76.02
CA SER A 6 -50.66 -34.23 75.74
C SER A 6 -50.89 -34.68 74.29
N PRO A 7 -52.04 -35.31 73.97
CA PRO A 7 -52.30 -35.82 72.61
C PRO A 7 -52.24 -34.75 71.51
N ASN A 8 -52.50 -33.48 71.85
CA ASN A 8 -52.38 -32.32 70.96
C ASN A 8 -51.69 -31.19 71.72
N PRO A 9 -50.35 -31.21 71.81
CA PRO A 9 -49.62 -30.22 72.58
C PRO A 9 -49.68 -28.86 71.87
N VAL A 10 -50.20 -27.85 72.55
CA VAL A 10 -50.28 -26.47 72.05
C VAL A 10 -49.26 -25.64 72.82
N PHE A 11 -48.40 -24.93 72.09
CA PHE A 11 -47.40 -24.07 72.72
C PHE A 11 -48.08 -22.97 73.56
N SER A 12 -47.73 -22.90 74.84
CA SER A 12 -48.11 -21.82 75.74
C SER A 12 -46.91 -20.88 75.97
N ALA A 13 -47.09 -19.60 75.65
CA ALA A 13 -46.06 -18.57 75.80
C ALA A 13 -45.78 -18.16 77.25
N SER A 14 -46.63 -18.57 78.19
CA SER A 14 -46.44 -18.34 79.62
C SER A 14 -46.65 -19.64 80.39
N VAL A 15 -45.65 -19.99 81.20
CA VAL A 15 -45.72 -21.11 82.13
C VAL A 15 -45.73 -20.52 83.55
N PRO A 16 -46.61 -20.97 84.46
CA PRO A 16 -46.65 -20.46 85.83
C PRO A 16 -45.30 -20.57 86.55
N ALA A 17 -44.97 -19.60 87.39
CA ALA A 17 -43.72 -19.59 88.15
C ALA A 17 -43.64 -20.78 89.12
N LEU A 18 -42.47 -21.42 89.21
CA LEU A 18 -42.22 -22.46 90.21
C LEU A 18 -42.26 -21.85 91.61
N THR A 19 -43.24 -22.24 92.40
CA THR A 19 -43.30 -21.97 93.85
C THR A 19 -42.76 -23.17 94.63
N THR A 20 -42.39 -22.99 95.90
CA THR A 20 -42.00 -24.13 96.77
C THR A 20 -43.14 -25.14 96.96
N SER A 21 -44.41 -24.74 96.77
CA SER A 21 -45.58 -25.63 96.75
C SER A 21 -45.79 -26.35 95.41
N SER A 22 -45.15 -25.90 94.32
CA SER A 22 -45.23 -26.55 93.00
C SER A 22 -44.29 -27.76 92.86
N VAL A 23 -43.44 -28.01 93.86
CA VAL A 23 -42.62 -29.23 93.97
C VAL A 23 -43.38 -30.27 94.80
N ALA A 24 -44.48 -30.79 94.24
CA ALA A 24 -45.08 -32.02 94.76
C ALA A 24 -44.27 -33.24 94.26
N HIS A 25 -44.25 -34.31 95.06
CA HIS A 25 -43.52 -35.56 94.83
C HIS A 25 -43.55 -36.03 93.36
N PRO A 26 -42.48 -36.64 92.80
CA PRO A 26 -42.39 -37.04 91.39
C PRO A 26 -43.52 -37.94 90.84
N ASP A 27 -44.39 -38.46 91.70
CA ASP A 27 -45.53 -39.31 91.33
C ASP A 27 -46.89 -38.59 91.35
N THR A 28 -46.93 -37.29 91.69
CA THR A 28 -48.13 -36.44 91.60
C THR A 28 -48.01 -35.44 90.46
N TRP A 29 -49.08 -35.30 89.69
CA TRP A 29 -49.13 -34.50 88.47
C TRP A 29 -48.76 -33.02 88.72
N ASN A 30 -47.76 -32.52 87.98
CA ASN A 30 -47.33 -31.12 88.01
C ASN A 30 -47.73 -30.42 86.70
N PRO A 31 -48.67 -29.45 86.74
CA PRO A 31 -49.13 -28.73 85.56
C PRO A 31 -48.01 -27.98 84.81
N ILE A 32 -46.98 -27.51 85.54
CA ILE A 32 -45.85 -26.79 84.96
C ILE A 32 -45.00 -27.74 84.11
N HIS A 33 -44.69 -28.94 84.61
CA HIS A 33 -43.95 -29.94 83.83
C HIS A 33 -44.73 -30.42 82.60
N GLN A 34 -46.05 -30.58 82.69
CA GLN A 34 -46.87 -30.96 81.53
C GLN A 34 -46.85 -29.87 80.44
N ALA A 35 -46.96 -28.60 80.83
CA ALA A 35 -46.89 -27.47 79.89
C ALA A 35 -45.52 -27.36 79.22
N LEU A 36 -44.42 -27.64 79.95
CA LEU A 36 -43.08 -27.67 79.37
C LEU A 36 -42.92 -28.82 78.37
N LEU A 37 -43.41 -30.02 78.68
CA LEU A 37 -43.39 -31.17 77.76
C LEU A 37 -44.21 -30.89 76.48
N ASP A 38 -45.36 -30.23 76.62
CA ASP A 38 -46.18 -29.86 75.48
C ASP A 38 -45.53 -28.75 74.64
N ASN A 39 -44.90 -27.77 75.28
CA ASN A 39 -44.11 -26.75 74.58
C ASN A 39 -42.96 -27.37 73.77
N ASP A 40 -42.20 -28.30 74.37
CA ASP A 40 -41.11 -28.99 73.68
C ASP A 40 -41.62 -29.79 72.47
N ALA A 41 -42.73 -30.52 72.61
CA ALA A 41 -43.32 -31.28 71.51
C ALA A 41 -43.81 -30.36 70.38
N ALA A 42 -44.47 -29.24 70.71
CA ALA A 42 -44.95 -28.27 69.74
C ALA A 42 -43.80 -27.55 69.00
N ILE A 43 -42.75 -27.17 69.72
CA ILE A 43 -41.54 -26.56 69.13
C ILE A 43 -40.86 -27.55 68.18
N ASN A 44 -40.65 -28.79 68.60
CA ASN A 44 -39.97 -29.79 67.76
C ASN A 44 -40.75 -30.07 66.47
N LYS A 45 -42.09 -30.13 66.53
CA LYS A 45 -42.93 -30.26 65.34
C LYS A 45 -42.77 -29.05 64.41
N ALA A 46 -42.84 -27.82 64.95
CA ALA A 46 -42.68 -26.60 64.16
C ALA A 46 -41.30 -26.50 63.50
N VAL A 47 -40.23 -26.94 64.20
CA VAL A 47 -38.87 -27.02 63.64
C VAL A 47 -38.81 -28.00 62.47
N GLY A 48 -39.43 -29.18 62.59
CA GLY A 48 -39.49 -30.17 61.52
C GLY A 48 -40.22 -29.66 60.27
N ASP A 49 -41.40 -29.05 60.46
CA ASP A 49 -42.20 -28.50 59.36
C ASP A 49 -41.48 -27.34 58.66
N ASN A 50 -40.84 -26.44 59.43
CA ASN A 50 -40.04 -25.34 58.88
C ASN A 50 -38.79 -25.84 58.14
N LYS A 51 -38.15 -26.91 58.61
CA LYS A 51 -37.01 -27.52 57.93
C LYS A 51 -37.42 -28.09 56.57
N ALA A 52 -38.53 -28.83 56.49
CA ALA A 52 -39.00 -29.39 55.22
C ALA A 52 -39.38 -28.29 54.20
N ALA A 53 -40.00 -27.20 54.65
CA ALA A 53 -40.29 -26.04 53.80
C ALA A 53 -39.02 -25.33 53.32
N ALA A 54 -38.00 -25.22 54.18
CA ALA A 54 -36.71 -24.65 53.81
C ALA A 54 -35.96 -25.51 52.78
N ASP A 55 -35.94 -26.84 52.96
CA ASP A 55 -35.28 -27.77 52.03
C ASP A 55 -35.91 -27.68 50.62
N LEU A 56 -37.24 -27.62 50.50
CA LEU A 56 -37.92 -27.40 49.21
C LEU A 56 -37.62 -26.04 48.56
N ALA A 57 -37.47 -24.99 49.36
CA ALA A 57 -37.10 -23.67 48.87
C ALA A 57 -35.65 -23.64 48.36
N ILE A 58 -34.74 -24.38 49.01
CA ILE A 58 -33.35 -24.54 48.60
C ILE A 58 -33.27 -25.26 47.26
N ASP A 59 -33.98 -26.37 47.07
CA ASP A 59 -33.98 -27.12 45.81
C ASP A 59 -34.47 -26.25 44.63
N SER A 60 -35.52 -25.45 44.85
CA SER A 60 -36.02 -24.51 43.83
C SER A 60 -35.04 -23.38 43.53
N LEU A 61 -34.31 -22.90 44.53
CA LEU A 61 -33.25 -21.89 44.34
C LEU A 61 -32.07 -22.46 43.55
N ASP A 62 -31.69 -23.71 43.80
CA ASP A 62 -30.59 -24.40 43.10
C ASP A 62 -30.90 -24.58 41.61
N GLU A 63 -32.13 -24.99 41.28
CA GLU A 63 -32.58 -25.13 39.88
C GLU A 63 -32.61 -23.78 39.15
N ARG A 64 -33.07 -22.72 39.83
CA ARG A 64 -33.08 -21.35 39.28
C ARG A 64 -31.66 -20.81 39.09
N LEU A 65 -30.74 -21.12 39.99
CA LEU A 65 -29.33 -20.72 39.89
C LEU A 65 -28.68 -21.37 38.66
N GLY A 66 -28.88 -22.67 38.45
CA GLY A 66 -28.37 -23.37 37.26
C GLY A 66 -28.89 -22.81 35.93
N GLY A 67 -30.14 -22.36 35.88
CA GLY A 67 -30.72 -21.69 34.71
C GLY A 67 -30.11 -20.30 34.43
N VAL A 68 -29.78 -19.54 35.47
CA VAL A 68 -29.15 -18.21 35.35
C VAL A 68 -27.68 -18.33 34.93
N GLU A 69 -26.94 -19.28 35.51
CA GLU A 69 -25.53 -19.52 35.18
C GLU A 69 -25.34 -19.94 33.71
N SER A 70 -26.22 -20.81 33.19
CA SER A 70 -26.15 -21.29 31.80
C SER A 70 -26.53 -20.23 30.75
N SER A 71 -27.57 -19.43 30.99
CA SER A 71 -28.04 -18.41 30.03
C SER A 71 -27.17 -17.15 29.98
N SER A 72 -26.57 -16.76 31.12
CA SER A 72 -25.64 -15.63 31.19
C SER A 72 -24.29 -15.96 30.55
N ALA A 73 -23.75 -17.18 30.75
CA ALA A 73 -22.47 -17.59 30.20
C ALA A 73 -22.43 -17.56 28.66
N VAL A 74 -23.48 -18.04 27.99
CA VAL A 74 -23.58 -18.09 26.51
C VAL A 74 -23.76 -16.69 25.92
N SER A 75 -24.48 -15.81 26.59
CA SER A 75 -24.73 -14.44 26.11
C SER A 75 -23.49 -13.55 26.27
N VAL A 76 -22.79 -13.67 27.41
CA VAL A 76 -21.49 -13.02 27.64
C VAL A 76 -20.45 -13.55 26.67
N GLN A 77 -20.44 -14.85 26.41
CA GLN A 77 -19.52 -15.46 25.43
C GLN A 77 -19.66 -14.83 24.05
N LYS A 78 -20.89 -14.79 23.52
CA LYS A 78 -21.16 -14.20 22.20
C LYS A 78 -20.77 -12.72 22.15
N ALA A 79 -21.06 -11.96 23.21
CA ALA A 79 -20.72 -10.54 23.27
C ALA A 79 -19.20 -10.33 23.28
N VAL A 80 -18.47 -11.14 24.04
CA VAL A 80 -17.01 -11.06 24.17
C VAL A 80 -16.32 -11.55 22.89
N ASP A 81 -16.76 -12.66 22.30
CA ASP A 81 -16.24 -13.17 21.03
C ASP A 81 -16.48 -12.17 19.88
N LEU A 82 -17.64 -11.49 19.87
CA LEU A 82 -17.92 -10.43 18.90
C LEU A 82 -17.03 -9.20 19.13
N ASP A 83 -16.85 -8.73 20.37
CA ASP A 83 -15.96 -7.60 20.67
C ASP A 83 -14.52 -7.90 20.23
N TRP A 84 -14.04 -9.12 20.47
CA TRP A 84 -12.72 -9.55 20.01
C TRP A 84 -12.61 -9.68 18.50
N LEU A 85 -13.62 -10.22 17.82
CA LEU A 85 -13.67 -10.28 16.36
C LEU A 85 -13.58 -8.87 15.75
N TYR A 86 -14.33 -7.90 16.28
CA TYR A 86 -14.32 -6.53 15.78
C TYR A 86 -13.04 -5.77 16.12
N ARG A 87 -12.36 -6.11 17.23
CA ARG A 87 -11.08 -5.51 17.63
C ARG A 87 -9.85 -6.27 17.14
N ASN A 88 -10.04 -7.34 16.37
CA ASN A 88 -8.99 -8.22 15.87
C ASN A 88 -8.12 -8.83 17.00
N ASN A 89 -8.71 -9.05 18.18
CA ASN A 89 -8.04 -9.69 19.31
C ASN A 89 -8.19 -11.22 19.20
N VAL A 90 -7.09 -11.94 19.14
CA VAL A 90 -7.12 -13.41 19.12
C VAL A 90 -6.98 -13.92 20.55
N VAL A 91 -8.09 -14.29 21.20
CA VAL A 91 -8.06 -14.87 22.55
C VAL A 91 -8.89 -16.15 22.63
N ARG A 92 -8.38 -17.18 23.31
CA ARG A 92 -9.05 -18.47 23.52
C ARG A 92 -8.89 -18.92 24.98
N PHE A 93 -9.97 -19.39 25.59
CA PHE A 93 -10.01 -19.77 27.00
C PHE A 93 -10.33 -21.25 27.15
N GLU A 94 -9.63 -21.89 28.08
CA GLU A 94 -10.06 -23.12 28.74
C GLU A 94 -10.39 -22.77 30.20
N MET A 95 -11.67 -22.84 30.55
CA MET A 95 -12.21 -22.62 31.90
C MET A 95 -12.83 -23.90 32.49
N PHE A 96 -12.70 -25.03 31.80
CA PHE A 96 -13.21 -26.34 32.17
C PHE A 96 -14.74 -26.37 32.35
N VAL A 97 -15.45 -25.53 31.59
CA VAL A 97 -16.92 -25.49 31.55
C VAL A 97 -17.45 -25.59 30.14
N PRO A 98 -18.68 -26.12 29.96
CA PRO A 98 -19.36 -26.06 28.68
C PRO A 98 -19.37 -24.63 28.10
N GLY A 99 -19.03 -24.50 26.82
CA GLY A 99 -18.90 -23.20 26.14
C GLY A 99 -17.49 -22.59 26.19
N TYR A 100 -16.75 -22.75 27.29
CA TYR A 100 -15.39 -22.20 27.45
C TYR A 100 -14.33 -23.31 27.58
N THR A 101 -14.50 -24.41 26.84
CA THR A 101 -13.50 -25.48 26.73
C THR A 101 -12.86 -25.49 25.34
N LEU A 102 -11.57 -25.79 25.28
CA LEU A 102 -10.83 -26.03 24.04
C LEU A 102 -10.80 -27.52 23.68
N ILE A 103 -11.54 -28.36 24.40
CA ILE A 103 -11.76 -29.77 24.08
C ILE A 103 -12.91 -29.89 23.08
N ASP A 104 -12.69 -30.61 21.98
CA ASP A 104 -13.65 -30.79 20.88
C ASP A 104 -14.07 -32.26 20.68
N LEU A 105 -13.77 -33.12 21.65
CA LEU A 105 -14.03 -34.56 21.58
C LEU A 105 -14.61 -35.08 22.89
N GLU A 106 -15.81 -35.64 22.82
CA GLU A 106 -16.38 -36.42 23.91
C GLU A 106 -15.60 -37.73 24.10
N PRO A 107 -15.37 -38.20 25.35
CA PRO A 107 -14.63 -39.43 25.59
C PRO A 107 -15.24 -40.64 24.88
N ILE A 108 -14.44 -41.31 24.06
CA ILE A 108 -14.85 -42.53 23.34
C ILE A 108 -14.37 -43.75 24.11
N THR A 109 -15.27 -44.64 24.50
CA THR A 109 -14.94 -45.89 25.18
C THR A 109 -14.02 -46.76 24.32
N VAL A 110 -12.93 -47.23 24.92
CA VAL A 110 -12.07 -48.26 24.34
C VAL A 110 -12.78 -49.61 24.46
N VAL A 111 -12.82 -50.40 23.40
CA VAL A 111 -13.33 -51.78 23.47
C VAL A 111 -12.18 -52.72 23.82
N GLN A 112 -11.08 -52.61 23.08
CA GLN A 112 -9.89 -53.43 23.30
C GLN A 112 -8.66 -52.77 22.65
N GLY A 113 -7.55 -52.74 23.38
CA GLY A 113 -6.21 -52.46 22.86
C GLY A 113 -5.20 -53.39 23.53
N VAL A 114 -4.32 -53.99 22.74
CA VAL A 114 -3.35 -55.00 23.21
C VAL A 114 -1.95 -54.41 23.22
N ASN A 115 -1.21 -54.60 24.30
CA ASN A 115 0.19 -54.20 24.43
C ASN A 115 1.02 -54.77 23.27
N GLY A 116 1.85 -53.91 22.65
CA GLY A 116 2.70 -54.27 21.52
C GLY A 116 2.00 -54.25 20.15
N ASP A 117 0.67 -54.06 20.08
CA ASP A 117 -0.06 -53.88 18.83
C ASP A 117 -0.19 -52.39 18.44
N ASP A 118 -0.37 -52.10 17.16
CA ASP A 118 -0.60 -50.74 16.63
C ASP A 118 -2.07 -50.45 16.32
N SER A 119 -2.99 -51.34 16.72
CA SER A 119 -4.42 -51.17 16.49
C SER A 119 -5.22 -51.13 17.79
N ILE A 120 -6.34 -50.40 17.78
CA ILE A 120 -7.24 -50.27 18.93
C ILE A 120 -8.69 -50.23 18.45
N ASP A 121 -9.52 -51.03 19.12
CA ASP A 121 -10.96 -51.11 18.91
C ASP A 121 -11.67 -50.13 19.85
N LEU A 122 -12.61 -49.36 19.33
CA LEU A 122 -13.29 -48.24 19.97
C LEU A 122 -14.81 -48.34 19.74
N ALA A 123 -15.59 -47.74 20.64
CA ALA A 123 -17.05 -47.68 20.48
C ALA A 123 -17.49 -46.92 19.21
N SER A 124 -16.69 -45.96 18.73
CA SER A 124 -16.90 -45.24 17.48
C SER A 124 -15.60 -44.59 16.99
N THR A 125 -15.45 -44.43 15.67
CA THR A 125 -14.34 -43.67 15.05
C THR A 125 -14.81 -42.40 14.34
N SER A 126 -16.10 -42.06 14.40
CA SER A 126 -16.72 -41.01 13.56
C SER A 126 -16.14 -39.60 13.75
N GLN A 127 -15.55 -39.31 14.92
CA GLN A 127 -14.95 -38.01 15.25
C GLN A 127 -13.41 -38.00 15.14
N LEU A 128 -12.81 -39.13 14.73
CA LEU A 128 -11.36 -39.29 14.66
C LEU A 128 -10.81 -38.98 13.27
N ARG A 129 -9.60 -38.42 13.21
CA ARG A 129 -8.95 -38.02 11.95
C ARG A 129 -7.54 -38.61 11.86
N PRO A 130 -7.14 -39.17 10.71
CA PRO A 130 -5.73 -39.50 10.44
C PRO A 130 -4.81 -38.30 10.68
N GLY A 131 -3.64 -38.54 11.28
CA GLY A 131 -2.68 -37.54 11.72
C GLY A 131 -3.03 -36.84 13.03
N GLY A 132 -4.26 -37.01 13.56
CA GLY A 132 -4.73 -36.43 14.80
C GLY A 132 -4.09 -37.05 16.04
N PHE A 133 -3.79 -36.22 17.05
CA PHE A 133 -3.30 -36.65 18.36
C PHE A 133 -4.43 -36.67 19.38
N TYR A 134 -4.43 -37.70 20.22
CA TYR A 134 -5.44 -37.96 21.24
C TYR A 134 -4.77 -38.55 22.49
N VAL A 135 -5.49 -38.54 23.61
CA VAL A 135 -5.06 -39.10 24.88
C VAL A 135 -5.87 -40.37 25.14
N LEU A 136 -5.20 -41.51 25.22
CA LEU A 136 -5.75 -42.68 25.89
C LEU A 136 -5.63 -42.46 27.38
N SER A 137 -6.73 -42.64 28.12
CA SER A 137 -6.68 -42.49 29.57
C SER A 137 -7.62 -43.46 30.25
N ASP A 138 -7.07 -44.12 31.27
CA ASP A 138 -7.77 -45.02 32.19
C ASP A 138 -7.66 -44.43 33.59
N THR A 139 -8.76 -43.83 34.04
CA THR A 139 -8.86 -43.18 35.36
C THR A 139 -9.14 -44.16 36.49
N ALA A 140 -9.47 -45.41 36.16
CA ALA A 140 -9.75 -46.48 37.13
C ALA A 140 -8.61 -47.51 37.21
N ALA A 141 -7.52 -47.30 36.46
CA ALA A 141 -6.35 -48.16 36.53
C ALA A 141 -5.80 -48.18 37.96
N VAL A 142 -5.40 -49.37 38.40
CA VAL A 142 -4.74 -49.61 39.68
C VAL A 142 -3.34 -50.16 39.44
N ASP A 143 -2.43 -49.93 40.38
CA ASP A 143 -1.10 -50.54 40.36
C ASP A 143 -1.14 -52.01 40.82
N ALA A 144 0.04 -52.64 40.91
CA ALA A 144 0.16 -54.04 41.34
C ALA A 144 -0.33 -54.32 42.76
N ASN A 145 -0.50 -53.29 43.59
CA ASN A 145 -0.99 -53.38 44.97
C ASN A 145 -2.49 -53.09 45.08
N GLY A 146 -3.16 -52.73 43.98
CA GLY A 146 -4.57 -52.36 43.96
C GLY A 146 -4.83 -50.89 44.29
N ASP A 147 -3.78 -50.07 44.40
CA ASP A 147 -3.90 -48.64 44.65
C ASP A 147 -4.21 -47.89 43.33
N PRO A 148 -5.02 -46.82 43.34
CA PRO A 148 -5.32 -46.05 42.14
C PRO A 148 -4.05 -45.49 41.46
N ALA A 149 -3.82 -45.90 40.22
CA ALA A 149 -2.70 -45.49 39.37
C ALA A 149 -3.21 -45.12 37.97
N PRO A 150 -3.93 -43.99 37.85
CA PRO A 150 -4.49 -43.55 36.58
C PRO A 150 -3.38 -43.43 35.54
N ALA A 151 -3.66 -43.92 34.33
CA ALA A 151 -2.68 -44.00 33.27
C ALA A 151 -3.15 -43.21 32.05
N SER A 152 -2.23 -42.47 31.46
CA SER A 152 -2.48 -41.66 30.27
C SER A 152 -1.36 -41.85 29.24
N ALA A 153 -1.73 -41.91 27.97
CA ALA A 153 -0.78 -42.02 26.88
C ALA A 153 -1.20 -41.14 25.70
N LEU A 154 -0.25 -40.35 25.18
CA LEU A 154 -0.43 -39.62 23.94
C LEU A 154 -0.31 -40.59 22.76
N VAL A 155 -1.32 -40.62 21.91
CA VAL A 155 -1.34 -41.46 20.70
C VAL A 155 -1.67 -40.63 19.47
N GLN A 156 -1.15 -41.04 18.31
CA GLN A 156 -1.48 -40.44 17.03
C GLN A 156 -2.21 -41.46 16.17
N VAL A 157 -3.37 -41.08 15.63
CA VAL A 157 -4.11 -41.92 14.68
C VAL A 157 -3.37 -41.90 13.35
N GLN A 158 -2.87 -43.04 12.90
CA GLN A 158 -2.29 -43.18 11.57
C GLN A 158 -3.39 -43.34 10.52
N THR A 159 -4.40 -44.17 10.78
CA THR A 159 -5.49 -44.46 9.83
C THR A 159 -6.74 -44.92 10.57
N VAL A 160 -7.92 -44.57 10.05
CA VAL A 160 -9.21 -45.14 10.51
C VAL A 160 -9.50 -46.38 9.65
N LEU A 161 -9.53 -47.56 10.26
CA LEU A 161 -9.65 -48.84 9.55
C LEU A 161 -11.13 -49.24 9.35
N SER A 162 -12.00 -48.87 10.29
CA SER A 162 -13.44 -49.11 10.22
C SER A 162 -14.20 -48.14 11.14
N ALA A 163 -15.52 -48.29 11.24
CA ALA A 163 -16.37 -47.52 12.16
C ALA A 163 -16.04 -47.75 13.66
N ALA A 164 -15.29 -48.80 13.99
CA ALA A 164 -14.96 -49.20 15.36
C ALA A 164 -13.46 -49.48 15.57
N ARG A 165 -12.59 -49.25 14.59
CA ARG A 165 -11.16 -49.57 14.69
C ARG A 165 -10.27 -48.54 14.03
N ILE A 166 -9.17 -48.22 14.70
CA ILE A 166 -8.10 -47.34 14.19
C ILE A 166 -6.74 -48.04 14.25
N ARG A 167 -5.82 -47.55 13.42
CA ARG A 167 -4.38 -47.82 13.51
C ARG A 167 -3.67 -46.60 14.09
N LEU A 168 -2.77 -46.82 15.03
CA LEU A 168 -1.93 -45.83 15.68
C LEU A 168 -0.56 -45.75 14.99
N ALA A 169 0.10 -44.60 15.10
CA ALA A 169 1.44 -44.40 14.53
C ALA A 169 2.56 -45.13 15.28
N ALA A 170 2.29 -45.63 16.48
CA ALA A 170 3.20 -46.38 17.31
C ALA A 170 2.44 -47.46 18.09
N ASN A 171 3.14 -48.55 18.43
CA ASN A 171 2.56 -49.66 19.19
C ASN A 171 2.17 -49.20 20.61
N LEU A 172 1.09 -49.77 21.13
CA LEU A 172 0.63 -49.58 22.50
C LEU A 172 1.68 -50.10 23.49
N SER A 173 1.90 -49.36 24.58
CA SER A 173 2.84 -49.72 25.64
C SER A 173 2.24 -50.54 26.78
N ARG A 174 0.90 -50.71 26.77
CA ARG A 174 0.12 -51.49 27.73
C ARG A 174 -1.22 -51.91 27.12
N ASP A 175 -1.89 -52.85 27.76
CA ASP A 175 -3.27 -53.20 27.45
C ASP A 175 -4.22 -52.07 27.86
N TRP A 176 -5.26 -51.85 27.06
CA TRP A 176 -6.33 -50.89 27.28
C TRP A 176 -7.68 -51.60 27.16
N GLY A 177 -8.44 -51.60 28.27
CA GLY A 177 -9.73 -52.26 28.34
C GLY A 177 -10.92 -51.29 28.36
N PRO A 178 -12.15 -51.81 28.54
CA PRO A 178 -13.38 -51.02 28.58
C PRO A 178 -13.50 -49.92 29.65
N SER A 179 -12.61 -49.92 30.65
CA SER A 179 -12.47 -48.83 31.63
C SER A 179 -11.83 -47.57 31.05
N ALA A 180 -11.10 -47.70 29.94
CA ALA A 180 -10.37 -46.62 29.31
C ALA A 180 -11.20 -45.88 28.26
N THR A 181 -10.80 -44.63 28.00
CA THR A 181 -11.38 -43.82 26.92
C THR A 181 -10.30 -43.11 26.11
N LEU A 182 -10.58 -42.93 24.83
CA LEU A 182 -9.85 -42.03 23.94
C LEU A 182 -10.49 -40.63 24.01
N ARG A 183 -9.71 -39.62 24.37
CA ARG A 183 -10.18 -38.25 24.66
C ARG A 183 -9.12 -37.19 24.36
N ARG A 184 -9.39 -35.92 24.69
CA ARG A 184 -8.42 -34.82 24.59
C ARG A 184 -7.64 -34.56 25.87
N SER A 185 -8.21 -34.89 27.02
CA SER A 185 -7.62 -34.59 28.32
C SER A 185 -7.87 -35.70 29.32
N SER A 186 -6.84 -36.13 30.03
CA SER A 186 -7.00 -36.99 31.21
C SER A 186 -7.22 -36.21 32.51
N ILE A 187 -6.95 -34.90 32.50
CA ILE A 187 -7.09 -34.03 33.68
C ILE A 187 -8.55 -34.04 34.16
N LYS A 188 -8.74 -34.26 35.46
CA LYS A 188 -10.05 -34.29 36.10
C LYS A 188 -10.59 -32.88 36.30
N VAL A 189 -11.74 -32.57 35.71
CA VAL A 189 -12.48 -31.34 35.98
C VAL A 189 -13.21 -31.44 37.33
N LEU A 190 -13.07 -30.41 38.17
CA LEU A 190 -13.68 -30.29 39.49
C LEU A 190 -14.76 -29.19 39.47
N GLY A 191 -16.04 -29.59 39.51
CA GLY A 191 -17.15 -28.64 39.44
C GLY A 191 -17.12 -27.78 38.15
N ALA A 192 -17.75 -26.60 38.19
CA ALA A 192 -17.89 -25.74 37.01
C ALA A 192 -16.81 -24.64 36.89
N SER A 193 -15.56 -24.82 37.35
CA SER A 193 -14.54 -23.77 37.12
C SER A 193 -13.06 -24.13 37.34
N ARG A 194 -12.70 -25.38 37.67
CA ARG A 194 -11.30 -25.77 37.96
C ARG A 194 -11.01 -27.19 37.54
N ALA A 195 -9.73 -27.50 37.38
CA ALA A 195 -9.26 -28.85 37.11
C ALA A 195 -8.21 -29.29 38.15
N ALA A 196 -8.23 -30.56 38.51
CA ALA A 196 -7.21 -31.25 39.30
C ALA A 196 -6.33 -32.07 38.37
N ALA A 197 -5.08 -31.66 38.28
CA ALA A 197 -4.06 -32.28 37.43
C ALA A 197 -3.09 -33.08 38.31
N MET A 198 -2.87 -34.34 37.95
CA MET A 198 -1.91 -35.24 38.60
C MET A 198 -0.70 -35.49 37.68
N PRO A 199 0.48 -35.81 38.23
CA PRO A 199 1.63 -36.22 37.42
C PRO A 199 1.25 -37.39 36.48
N GLY A 200 1.60 -37.26 35.20
CA GLY A 200 1.20 -38.19 34.15
C GLY A 200 -0.03 -37.76 33.35
N ASP A 201 -0.77 -36.75 33.81
CA ASP A 201 -1.89 -36.21 33.03
C ASP A 201 -1.44 -35.48 31.76
N ILE A 202 -2.26 -35.59 30.72
CA ILE A 202 -2.03 -34.97 29.41
C ILE A 202 -3.31 -34.22 29.01
N TYR A 203 -3.16 -33.00 28.52
CA TYR A 203 -4.23 -32.18 27.97
C TYR A 203 -3.87 -31.70 26.56
N LEU A 204 -4.81 -31.83 25.62
CA LEU A 204 -4.69 -31.41 24.22
C LEU A 204 -5.82 -30.46 23.86
N THR A 205 -5.49 -29.35 23.21
CA THR A 205 -6.50 -28.46 22.64
C THR A 205 -6.98 -28.96 21.27
N ARG A 206 -8.16 -28.50 20.85
CA ARG A 206 -8.50 -28.33 19.44
C ARG A 206 -7.53 -27.35 18.77
N SER A 207 -7.64 -27.19 17.45
CA SER A 207 -6.87 -26.15 16.75
C SER A 207 -7.25 -24.77 17.31
N VAL A 208 -6.26 -23.99 17.74
CA VAL A 208 -6.43 -22.62 18.20
C VAL A 208 -5.54 -21.71 17.38
N ASN A 209 -6.07 -20.53 17.07
CA ASN A 209 -5.27 -19.43 16.55
C ASN A 209 -4.77 -18.61 17.73
N ILE A 210 -3.48 -18.24 17.77
CA ILE A 210 -2.90 -17.44 18.86
C ILE A 210 -2.05 -16.26 18.36
N GLY A 211 -2.18 -15.88 17.10
CA GLY A 211 -1.32 -14.84 16.55
C GLY A 211 -1.42 -14.74 15.03
N THR A 212 -0.68 -13.77 14.49
CA THR A 212 -0.54 -13.63 13.03
C THR A 212 0.55 -14.56 12.52
N ASP A 213 0.64 -14.75 11.21
CA ASP A 213 1.68 -15.60 10.60
C ASP A 213 3.11 -15.08 10.85
N THR A 214 3.26 -13.84 11.34
CA THR A 214 4.54 -13.15 11.54
C THR A 214 4.91 -12.92 13.01
N ALA A 215 3.93 -12.83 13.91
CA ALA A 215 4.15 -12.51 15.32
C ALA A 215 3.50 -13.60 16.16
N GLY A 216 4.32 -14.40 16.85
CA GLY A 216 3.84 -15.45 17.76
C GLY A 216 2.98 -14.90 18.91
N GLY A 217 2.46 -15.81 19.73
CA GLY A 217 1.52 -15.48 20.80
C GLY A 217 2.04 -15.77 22.20
N ALA A 218 1.10 -15.82 23.14
CA ALA A 218 1.37 -16.25 24.50
C ALA A 218 0.27 -17.18 25.04
N VAL A 219 0.63 -18.03 26.00
CA VAL A 219 -0.31 -18.85 26.76
C VAL A 219 -0.11 -18.56 28.24
N VAL A 220 -1.15 -18.17 28.94
CA VAL A 220 -1.14 -17.98 30.39
C VAL A 220 -1.85 -19.16 31.04
N ILE A 221 -1.18 -19.82 31.99
CA ILE A 221 -1.75 -20.91 32.78
C ILE A 221 -1.84 -20.45 34.22
N ARG A 222 -3.07 -20.26 34.73
CA ARG A 222 -3.30 -20.01 36.15
C ARG A 222 -3.38 -21.33 36.90
N ARG A 223 -2.40 -21.57 37.75
CA ARG A 223 -2.28 -22.83 38.50
C ARG A 223 -1.74 -22.62 39.90
N SER A 224 -1.85 -23.65 40.75
CA SER A 224 -1.28 -23.65 42.10
C SER A 224 0.20 -23.23 42.08
N LEU A 225 0.58 -22.39 43.04
CA LEU A 225 1.97 -21.98 43.25
C LEU A 225 2.70 -23.10 43.99
N ASN A 226 3.25 -24.03 43.22
CA ASN A 226 4.02 -25.16 43.74
C ASN A 226 5.18 -25.51 42.79
N SER A 227 5.95 -26.55 43.11
CA SER A 227 7.09 -27.05 42.33
C SER A 227 6.72 -27.92 41.13
N GLY A 228 5.43 -28.26 40.97
CA GLY A 228 4.92 -29.05 39.86
C GLY A 228 5.11 -28.36 38.50
N MET A 229 5.30 -29.15 37.45
CA MET A 229 5.57 -28.66 36.10
C MET A 229 4.40 -28.96 35.16
N ALA A 230 3.85 -27.89 34.59
CA ALA A 230 2.85 -27.93 33.54
C ALA A 230 3.59 -27.63 32.22
N ARG A 231 4.16 -28.68 31.62
CA ARG A 231 5.07 -28.56 30.49
C ARG A 231 4.27 -28.29 29.23
N LEU A 232 4.38 -27.07 28.72
CA LEU A 232 3.63 -26.63 27.54
C LEU A 232 4.40 -26.99 26.28
N TYR A 233 3.70 -27.62 25.34
CA TYR A 233 4.19 -27.89 24.00
C TYR A 233 3.26 -27.26 22.98
N TYR A 234 3.82 -26.87 21.84
CA TYR A 234 3.06 -26.41 20.69
C TYR A 234 3.48 -27.16 19.42
N ARG A 235 2.59 -27.11 18.43
CA ARG A 235 2.85 -27.48 17.05
C ARG A 235 1.99 -26.62 16.12
N ASP A 236 2.52 -26.32 14.94
CA ASP A 236 1.84 -25.57 13.89
C ASP A 236 2.34 -26.01 12.50
N GLY A 237 2.00 -25.26 11.45
CA GLY A 237 2.44 -25.53 10.08
C GLY A 237 3.96 -25.40 9.86
N TYR A 238 4.67 -24.66 10.71
CA TYR A 238 6.13 -24.44 10.61
C TYR A 238 6.93 -25.32 11.57
N GLN A 239 6.30 -25.76 12.65
CA GLN A 239 6.82 -26.65 13.68
C GLN A 239 5.89 -27.87 13.78
N PRO A 240 6.02 -28.86 12.86
CA PRO A 240 5.07 -29.97 12.74
C PRO A 240 5.19 -30.99 13.88
N THR A 241 6.32 -31.01 14.59
CA THR A 241 6.56 -31.85 15.77
C THR A 241 6.33 -31.06 17.06
N TRP A 242 5.85 -31.73 18.10
CA TRP A 242 5.67 -31.13 19.43
C TRP A 242 6.99 -30.54 19.94
N LYS A 243 7.01 -29.21 20.13
CA LYS A 243 8.15 -28.48 20.69
C LYS A 243 7.77 -27.93 22.07
N GLU A 244 8.57 -28.28 23.08
CA GLU A 244 8.40 -27.74 24.43
C GLU A 244 8.74 -26.25 24.46
N THR A 245 8.01 -25.49 25.27
CA THR A 245 8.34 -24.11 25.60
C THR A 245 8.29 -23.92 27.11
N GLY A 246 9.34 -23.31 27.66
CA GLY A 246 9.35 -22.92 29.07
C GLY A 246 8.45 -21.70 29.31
N TRP A 247 8.08 -21.46 30.56
CA TRP A 247 7.43 -20.21 30.95
C TRP A 247 8.46 -19.08 30.96
N SER A 248 8.07 -17.91 30.50
CA SER A 248 8.91 -16.70 30.43
C SER A 248 8.77 -15.85 31.68
N LEU A 249 7.54 -15.72 32.18
CA LEU A 249 7.17 -14.84 33.30
C LEU A 249 6.24 -15.58 34.27
N ARG A 250 6.41 -15.33 35.57
CA ARG A 250 5.53 -15.82 36.64
C ARG A 250 5.07 -14.65 37.51
N ARG A 251 3.75 -14.52 37.67
CA ARG A 251 3.13 -13.50 38.53
C ARG A 251 2.40 -14.14 39.70
N THR A 252 2.45 -13.48 40.86
CA THR A 252 1.79 -13.91 42.11
C THR A 252 1.05 -12.76 42.80
N ASP A 253 1.02 -11.59 42.16
CA ASP A 253 0.48 -10.32 42.64
C ASP A 253 -0.75 -9.88 41.82
N GLY A 254 -1.41 -8.80 42.25
CA GLY A 254 -2.65 -8.32 41.64
C GLY A 254 -3.86 -9.20 41.99
N ASP A 255 -4.72 -9.48 41.01
CA ASP A 255 -5.96 -10.26 41.18
C ASP A 255 -5.73 -11.78 41.15
N ILE A 256 -4.52 -12.25 41.47
CA ILE A 256 -4.17 -13.67 41.53
C ILE A 256 -4.48 -14.18 42.94
N PRO A 257 -5.37 -15.20 43.10
CA PRO A 257 -5.71 -15.72 44.42
C PRO A 257 -4.49 -16.28 45.18
N THR A 258 -4.48 -16.14 46.50
CA THR A 258 -3.45 -16.73 47.36
C THR A 258 -3.28 -18.22 47.07
N GLY A 259 -2.03 -18.66 46.90
CA GLY A 259 -1.69 -20.04 46.54
C GLY A 259 -1.73 -20.35 45.05
N TYR A 260 -1.95 -19.36 44.17
CA TYR A 260 -1.88 -19.48 42.72
C TYR A 260 -0.81 -18.57 42.11
N ALA A 261 -0.43 -18.88 40.87
CA ALA A 261 0.40 -18.05 40.02
C ALA A 261 -0.08 -18.13 38.56
N ASP A 262 0.09 -17.02 37.85
CA ASP A 262 -0.02 -16.98 36.38
C ASP A 262 1.37 -17.26 35.81
N TYR A 263 1.50 -18.39 35.12
CA TYR A 263 2.68 -18.73 34.34
C TYR A 263 2.42 -18.39 32.88
N GLU A 264 3.15 -17.41 32.35
CA GLU A 264 3.04 -16.98 30.97
C GLU A 264 4.14 -17.63 30.12
N TYR A 265 3.72 -18.27 29.04
CA TYR A 265 4.55 -18.95 28.05
C TYR A 265 4.48 -18.16 26.75
N ILE A 266 5.55 -17.47 26.40
CA ILE A 266 5.65 -16.74 25.14
C ILE A 266 6.23 -17.70 24.11
N LEU A 267 5.52 -17.93 23.01
CA LEU A 267 5.88 -18.99 22.08
C LEU A 267 5.67 -18.56 20.62
N PRO A 268 6.57 -18.95 19.70
CA PRO A 268 6.60 -18.42 18.34
C PRO A 268 5.61 -19.15 17.40
N MET A 269 4.51 -19.68 17.93
CA MET A 269 3.48 -20.37 17.16
C MET A 269 2.77 -19.40 16.23
N ARG A 270 2.69 -19.75 14.94
CA ARG A 270 2.19 -18.88 13.87
C ARG A 270 0.84 -19.37 13.38
N GLY A 271 -0.16 -18.49 13.43
CA GLY A 271 -1.51 -18.80 12.97
C GLY A 271 -2.18 -19.92 13.77
N ASP A 272 -2.75 -20.88 13.04
CA ASP A 272 -3.46 -22.03 13.62
C ASP A 272 -2.50 -23.13 14.07
N GLY A 273 -2.72 -23.65 15.27
CA GLY A 273 -1.92 -24.73 15.83
C GLY A 273 -2.57 -25.39 17.03
N TRP A 274 -1.81 -26.27 17.69
CA TRP A 274 -2.31 -27.06 18.80
C TRP A 274 -1.39 -26.92 20.00
N LEU A 275 -1.98 -26.90 21.19
CA LEU A 275 -1.28 -26.88 22.45
C LEU A 275 -1.42 -28.25 23.14
N ARG A 276 -0.34 -28.68 23.79
CA ARG A 276 -0.32 -29.85 24.67
C ARG A 276 0.25 -29.44 26.02
N LEU A 277 -0.36 -29.92 27.09
CA LEU A 277 0.15 -29.77 28.44
C LEU A 277 0.41 -31.14 29.04
N ASP A 278 1.65 -31.38 29.47
CA ASP A 278 2.04 -32.60 30.19
C ASP A 278 2.35 -32.24 31.65
N ILE A 279 1.70 -32.94 32.59
CA ILE A 279 1.81 -32.67 34.02
C ILE A 279 2.87 -33.59 34.65
N SER A 280 3.79 -33.02 35.41
CA SER A 280 4.87 -33.76 36.07
C SER A 280 5.31 -33.13 37.39
N GLY A 281 6.07 -33.87 38.18
CA GLY A 281 6.48 -33.47 39.53
C GLY A 281 5.41 -33.79 40.56
N GLU A 282 4.61 -32.81 40.94
CA GLU A 282 3.53 -32.95 41.93
C GLU A 282 2.17 -32.49 41.37
N ALA A 283 1.10 -32.88 42.06
CA ALA A 283 -0.26 -32.52 41.67
C ALA A 283 -0.50 -31.00 41.78
N MET A 284 -1.36 -30.46 40.91
CA MET A 284 -1.70 -29.03 40.90
C MET A 284 -3.18 -28.80 40.58
N SER A 285 -3.73 -27.69 41.07
CA SER A 285 -5.02 -27.19 40.59
C SER A 285 -4.76 -26.19 39.48
N ILE A 286 -5.47 -26.35 38.35
CA ILE A 286 -5.45 -25.43 37.21
C ILE A 286 -6.80 -24.74 37.18
N ALA A 287 -6.80 -23.41 37.27
CA ALA A 287 -8.01 -22.61 37.19
C ALA A 287 -8.43 -22.38 35.74
N HIS A 288 -7.48 -21.99 34.88
CA HIS A 288 -7.74 -21.76 33.47
C HIS A 288 -6.44 -21.73 32.64
N LEU A 289 -6.61 -21.87 31.33
CA LEU A 289 -5.60 -21.52 30.33
C LEU A 289 -6.14 -20.43 29.42
N VAL A 290 -5.31 -19.43 29.11
CA VAL A 290 -5.65 -18.36 28.18
C VAL A 290 -4.60 -18.29 27.08
N ALA A 291 -4.99 -18.57 25.85
CA ALA A 291 -4.16 -18.39 24.67
C ALA A 291 -4.44 -17.02 24.04
N LEU A 292 -3.38 -16.26 23.76
CA LEU A 292 -3.40 -14.83 23.43
C LEU A 292 -2.60 -14.55 22.15
N GLY A 293 -3.15 -13.66 21.32
CA GLY A 293 -2.55 -13.07 20.11
C GLY A 293 -1.21 -12.38 20.32
N THR A 294 -0.94 -11.94 21.56
CA THR A 294 0.23 -11.18 21.97
C THR A 294 0.56 -11.50 23.44
N PRO A 295 1.84 -11.39 23.86
CA PRO A 295 2.20 -11.40 25.28
C PRO A 295 1.43 -10.36 26.09
N THR A 296 1.19 -10.65 27.38
CA THR A 296 0.40 -9.81 28.27
C THR A 296 1.06 -8.47 28.57
N GLY A 297 2.39 -8.42 28.60
CA GLY A 297 3.16 -7.24 29.01
C GLY A 297 3.01 -6.89 30.50
N LEU A 298 2.40 -7.77 31.31
CA LEU A 298 2.08 -7.47 32.72
C LEU A 298 3.25 -7.75 33.68
N GLY A 299 4.42 -8.15 33.18
CA GLY A 299 5.63 -8.35 33.96
C GLY A 299 5.60 -9.59 34.86
N GLY A 300 6.39 -9.57 35.95
CA GLY A 300 6.51 -10.67 36.90
C GLY A 300 7.94 -11.14 37.13
N PHE A 301 8.09 -12.23 37.88
CA PHE A 301 9.36 -12.92 38.03
C PHE A 301 9.77 -13.53 36.68
N ILE A 302 10.92 -13.10 36.16
CA ILE A 302 11.48 -13.59 34.89
C ILE A 302 12.10 -14.96 35.10
N ASN A 303 11.85 -15.90 34.18
CA ASN A 303 12.60 -17.14 34.11
C ASN A 303 14.03 -16.87 33.60
N PRO A 304 15.08 -17.03 34.43
CA PRO A 304 16.45 -16.76 33.99
C PRO A 304 16.88 -17.66 32.83
N ASP A 305 16.35 -18.87 32.76
CA ASP A 305 16.74 -19.88 31.75
C ASP A 305 16.27 -19.54 30.33
N LEU A 306 15.34 -18.58 30.19
CA LEU A 306 14.80 -18.17 28.87
C LEU A 306 15.34 -16.84 28.35
N ARG A 307 16.32 -16.21 29.03
CA ARG A 307 16.90 -14.96 28.53
C ARG A 307 17.70 -15.17 27.23
N PRO A 308 17.78 -14.17 26.34
CA PRO A 308 18.64 -14.26 25.17
C PRO A 308 20.10 -14.46 25.55
N ALA A 309 20.85 -15.13 24.67
CA ALA A 309 22.27 -15.35 24.88
C ALA A 309 23.03 -14.01 24.93
N THR A 310 24.06 -13.94 25.76
CA THR A 310 24.94 -12.77 25.85
C THR A 310 25.58 -12.49 24.48
N PRO A 311 25.42 -11.27 23.92
CA PRO A 311 25.90 -10.98 22.58
C PRO A 311 27.43 -10.81 22.54
N LEU A 312 28.03 -11.15 21.40
CA LEU A 312 29.45 -10.95 21.13
C LEU A 312 29.68 -9.67 20.33
N ILE A 313 30.72 -8.92 20.67
CA ILE A 313 31.13 -7.69 20.00
C ILE A 313 31.87 -8.01 18.69
N SER A 314 31.56 -7.27 17.62
CA SER A 314 32.25 -7.35 16.32
C SER A 314 33.16 -6.15 16.06
N THR A 315 32.64 -4.91 16.16
CA THR A 315 33.40 -3.69 15.87
C THR A 315 33.10 -2.56 16.87
N PRO A 316 34.08 -1.70 17.21
CA PRO A 316 35.52 -1.84 16.96
C PRO A 316 36.09 -3.12 17.58
N ALA A 317 37.12 -3.69 16.95
CA ALA A 317 37.82 -4.85 17.50
C ALA A 317 38.39 -4.53 18.89
N ALA A 318 38.54 -5.55 19.74
CA ALA A 318 39.09 -5.37 21.09
C ALA A 318 40.48 -4.70 21.02
N ALA A 319 40.66 -3.64 21.81
CA ALA A 319 41.85 -2.79 21.84
C ALA A 319 42.22 -2.12 20.50
N ALA A 320 41.26 -1.91 19.59
CA ALA A 320 41.48 -1.15 18.36
C ALA A 320 42.02 0.26 18.69
N ALA A 321 43.02 0.73 17.94
CA ALA A 321 43.61 2.05 18.09
C ALA A 321 43.32 2.93 16.87
N GLY A 322 43.44 4.25 17.05
CA GLY A 322 43.22 5.21 15.96
C GLY A 322 41.75 5.36 15.55
N VAL A 323 40.82 5.03 16.45
CA VAL A 323 39.39 5.14 16.19
C VAL A 323 38.99 6.62 16.09
N MET A 324 38.32 6.99 15.00
CA MET A 324 37.89 8.38 14.77
C MET A 324 36.66 8.75 15.62
N GLU A 325 36.20 10.00 15.55
CA GLU A 325 35.19 10.56 16.46
C GLU A 325 33.81 9.86 16.43
N ARG A 326 33.45 9.21 15.31
CA ARG A 326 32.13 8.61 15.09
C ARG A 326 32.19 7.12 14.71
N PRO A 327 32.72 6.24 15.58
CA PRO A 327 32.78 4.82 15.25
C PRO A 327 31.39 4.18 15.27
N THR A 328 31.25 3.08 14.52
CA THR A 328 30.10 2.17 14.65
C THR A 328 30.42 1.06 15.64
N LEU A 329 29.64 1.00 16.72
CA LEU A 329 29.63 -0.11 17.67
C LEU A 329 28.73 -1.21 17.12
N ALA A 330 29.20 -2.45 17.03
CA ALA A 330 28.43 -3.54 16.43
C ALA A 330 28.62 -4.89 17.12
N LEU A 331 27.60 -5.74 17.01
CA LEU A 331 27.52 -7.10 17.52
C LEU A 331 27.72 -8.11 16.38
N VAL A 332 28.09 -9.34 16.71
CA VAL A 332 28.24 -10.45 15.76
C VAL A 332 26.88 -11.04 15.36
N GLY A 333 25.95 -11.15 16.32
CA GLY A 333 24.65 -11.78 16.10
C GLY A 333 23.78 -11.83 17.35
N TYR A 334 22.64 -12.51 17.23
CA TYR A 334 21.62 -12.67 18.25
C TYR A 334 21.09 -14.11 18.27
N SER A 335 20.78 -14.65 19.46
CA SER A 335 20.11 -15.94 19.63
C SER A 335 19.30 -15.99 20.93
N SER A 336 18.15 -16.66 20.92
CA SER A 336 17.30 -16.89 22.11
C SER A 336 17.02 -18.39 22.32
N PRO A 337 17.07 -18.91 23.57
CA PRO A 337 16.74 -20.31 23.88
C PRO A 337 15.32 -20.73 23.44
N SER A 338 14.36 -19.81 23.49
CA SER A 338 12.98 -20.04 23.05
C SER A 338 12.80 -19.92 21.52
N GLY A 339 13.83 -19.48 20.80
CA GLY A 339 13.75 -19.17 19.37
C GLY A 339 12.99 -17.88 19.07
N ASN A 340 12.79 -17.03 20.09
CA ASN A 340 12.20 -15.71 19.92
C ASN A 340 13.05 -14.82 19.00
N THR A 341 12.41 -13.93 18.26
CA THR A 341 13.09 -12.90 17.46
C THR A 341 13.62 -11.78 18.37
N GLN A 342 14.65 -11.06 17.89
CA GLN A 342 15.15 -9.87 18.57
C GLN A 342 14.10 -8.76 18.51
N ALA A 343 13.87 -8.10 19.64
CA ALA A 343 13.04 -6.90 19.72
C ALA A 343 13.90 -5.63 19.79
N ALA A 344 15.00 -5.65 20.55
CA ALA A 344 15.78 -4.45 20.81
C ALA A 344 17.27 -4.71 21.03
N VAL A 345 18.05 -3.63 21.02
CA VAL A 345 19.48 -3.60 21.37
C VAL A 345 19.82 -2.32 22.16
N GLN A 346 20.82 -2.41 23.04
CA GLN A 346 21.33 -1.26 23.79
C GLN A 346 22.86 -1.31 23.87
N PHE A 347 23.50 -0.17 23.65
CA PHE A 347 24.95 0.03 23.72
C PHE A 347 25.29 1.06 24.81
N GLN A 348 26.30 0.76 25.63
CA GLN A 348 26.82 1.66 26.66
C GLN A 348 28.32 1.87 26.48
N LEU A 349 28.77 3.10 26.75
CA LEU A 349 30.17 3.53 26.71
C LEU A 349 30.57 4.13 28.06
N SER A 350 31.81 3.90 28.48
CA SER A 350 32.41 4.46 29.70
C SER A 350 33.91 4.74 29.47
N THR A 351 34.51 5.54 30.36
CA THR A 351 35.98 5.74 30.42
C THR A 351 36.67 4.68 31.26
N THR A 352 35.93 3.78 31.93
CA THR A 352 36.49 2.70 32.77
C THR A 352 35.82 1.36 32.47
N ALA A 353 36.57 0.26 32.60
CA ALA A 353 36.05 -1.09 32.37
C ALA A 353 34.98 -1.52 33.39
N ALA A 354 34.89 -0.84 34.54
CA ALA A 354 33.95 -1.17 35.61
C ALA A 354 32.54 -0.57 35.39
N PHE A 355 32.36 0.36 34.43
CA PHE A 355 31.08 1.05 34.18
C PHE A 355 30.47 1.70 35.42
N VAL A 356 31.30 2.28 36.30
CA VAL A 356 30.83 3.02 37.49
C VAL A 356 30.02 4.24 37.08
N SER A 357 30.43 4.93 36.02
CA SER A 357 29.68 5.97 35.34
C SER A 357 29.53 5.63 33.85
N ILE A 358 28.34 5.90 33.31
CA ILE A 358 28.05 5.74 31.89
C ILE A 358 28.31 7.10 31.23
N LEU A 359 29.24 7.12 30.27
CA LEU A 359 29.52 8.30 29.46
C LEU A 359 28.45 8.50 28.39
N HIS A 360 28.03 7.40 27.76
CA HIS A 360 27.01 7.42 26.72
C HIS A 360 26.17 6.15 26.76
N ASP A 361 24.87 6.30 26.57
CA ASP A 361 23.90 5.22 26.45
C ASP A 361 23.08 5.47 25.17
N SER A 362 22.99 4.46 24.30
CA SER A 362 22.16 4.57 23.10
C SER A 362 20.66 4.68 23.41
N GLY A 363 20.25 4.34 24.64
CA GLY A 363 18.89 3.99 24.96
C GLY A 363 18.53 2.62 24.36
N VAL A 364 17.24 2.27 24.48
CA VAL A 364 16.69 1.08 23.82
C VAL A 364 16.43 1.41 22.35
N LEU A 365 17.16 0.73 21.46
CA LEU A 365 16.99 0.82 20.02
C LEU A 365 16.18 -0.39 19.54
N ASP A 366 15.46 -0.25 18.43
CA ASP A 366 14.75 -1.36 17.76
C ASP A 366 15.72 -2.49 17.36
N SER A 367 15.17 -3.61 16.87
CA SER A 367 15.94 -4.76 16.42
C SER A 367 17.06 -4.37 15.46
N GLY A 368 18.29 -4.77 15.78
CA GLY A 368 19.48 -4.40 15.05
C GLY A 368 20.75 -4.85 15.77
N LEU A 369 21.88 -4.76 15.08
CA LEU A 369 23.17 -5.22 15.58
C LEU A 369 24.24 -4.13 15.62
N SER A 370 23.90 -2.87 15.32
CA SER A 370 24.89 -1.79 15.26
C SER A 370 24.34 -0.43 15.66
N TYR A 371 25.23 0.43 16.14
CA TYR A 371 24.96 1.80 16.54
C TYR A 371 26.12 2.73 16.17
N ALA A 372 25.82 3.79 15.41
CA ALA A 372 26.81 4.83 15.08
C ALA A 372 26.87 5.86 16.19
N LEU A 373 28.05 6.06 16.78
CA LEU A 373 28.23 6.98 17.89
C LEU A 373 28.15 8.45 17.40
N PRO A 374 27.41 9.34 18.10
CA PRO A 374 27.38 10.76 17.76
C PRO A 374 28.75 11.46 17.92
N ALA A 375 28.95 12.58 17.22
CA ALA A 375 30.08 13.47 17.49
C ALA A 375 30.06 14.02 18.92
N ALA A 376 31.20 14.54 19.36
CA ALA A 376 31.42 15.13 20.68
C ALA A 376 31.25 14.20 21.90
N VAL A 377 30.89 12.93 21.69
CA VAL A 377 30.90 11.90 22.75
C VAL A 377 32.34 11.48 23.08
N LEU A 378 33.18 11.38 22.06
CA LEU A 378 34.58 10.97 22.19
C LEU A 378 35.50 12.18 22.22
N VAL A 379 36.59 12.03 22.97
CA VAL A 379 37.75 12.93 22.96
C VAL A 379 38.90 12.22 22.26
N ALA A 380 39.71 12.96 21.50
CA ALA A 380 40.89 12.44 20.83
C ALA A 380 41.93 11.92 21.84
N GLY A 381 42.74 10.93 21.44
CA GLY A 381 43.81 10.35 22.25
C GLY A 381 43.36 9.65 23.54
N THR A 382 42.09 9.23 23.63
CA THR A 382 41.47 8.69 24.84
C THR A 382 41.04 7.23 24.64
N THR A 383 41.18 6.40 25.68
CA THR A 383 40.68 5.02 25.68
C THR A 383 39.27 4.96 26.27
N TYR A 384 38.38 4.24 25.60
CA TYR A 384 37.01 4.00 26.04
C TYR A 384 36.71 2.51 26.13
N TYR A 385 35.74 2.18 26.99
CA TYR A 385 35.23 0.85 27.23
C TYR A 385 33.75 0.83 26.88
N TRP A 386 33.29 -0.22 26.20
CA TRP A 386 31.90 -0.35 25.78
C TRP A 386 31.39 -1.77 25.95
N ARG A 387 30.07 -1.88 26.12
CA ARG A 387 29.33 -3.14 26.24
C ARG A 387 27.96 -2.98 25.61
N ALA A 388 27.33 -4.09 25.25
CA ALA A 388 25.98 -4.07 24.67
C ALA A 388 25.16 -5.27 25.13
N ARG A 389 23.84 -5.16 25.06
CA ARG A 389 22.89 -6.23 25.36
C ARG A 389 21.73 -6.21 24.38
N VAL A 390 21.03 -7.33 24.28
CA VAL A 390 19.92 -7.54 23.34
C VAL A 390 18.65 -7.94 24.09
N GLN A 391 17.50 -7.59 23.55
CA GLN A 391 16.19 -7.98 24.08
C GLN A 391 15.47 -8.83 23.05
N ASP A 392 14.75 -9.86 23.50
CA ASP A 392 13.82 -10.59 22.65
C ASP A 392 12.40 -10.01 22.68
N VAL A 393 11.53 -10.52 21.80
CA VAL A 393 10.10 -10.16 21.76
C VAL A 393 9.32 -10.57 23.01
N ALA A 394 9.90 -11.39 23.90
CA ALA A 394 9.34 -11.65 25.22
C ALA A 394 9.68 -10.56 26.24
N GLY A 395 10.42 -9.53 25.83
CA GLY A 395 10.88 -8.46 26.70
C GLY A 395 12.07 -8.86 27.57
N LEU A 396 12.66 -10.04 27.36
CA LEU A 396 13.78 -10.54 28.14
C LEU A 396 15.09 -9.98 27.61
N TRP A 397 15.85 -9.33 28.50
CA TRP A 397 17.20 -8.85 28.19
C TRP A 397 18.25 -9.92 28.45
N SER A 398 19.23 -10.02 27.55
CA SER A 398 20.48 -10.72 27.83
C SER A 398 21.27 -10.00 28.94
N ASP A 399 22.26 -10.70 29.50
CA ASP A 399 23.35 -10.00 30.18
C ASP A 399 24.11 -9.11 29.18
N TYR A 400 24.82 -8.12 29.70
CA TYR A 400 25.74 -7.33 28.88
C TYR A 400 26.87 -8.22 28.36
N SER A 401 27.31 -7.94 27.13
CA SER A 401 28.52 -8.50 26.54
C SER A 401 29.72 -8.33 27.47
N ALA A 402 30.74 -9.16 27.27
CA ALA A 402 32.06 -8.86 27.80
C ALA A 402 32.47 -7.43 27.37
N VAL A 403 33.09 -6.70 28.30
CA VAL A 403 33.53 -5.32 28.03
C VAL A 403 34.63 -5.34 26.99
N SER A 404 34.46 -4.57 25.91
CA SER A 404 35.51 -4.30 24.92
C SER A 404 36.04 -2.89 25.08
N SER A 405 37.22 -2.60 24.54
CA SER A 405 37.83 -1.27 24.56
C SER A 405 38.38 -0.86 23.21
N PHE A 406 38.52 0.44 23.01
CA PHE A 406 39.24 1.04 21.88
C PHE A 406 39.88 2.37 22.28
N ALA A 407 40.92 2.78 21.56
CA ALA A 407 41.60 4.06 21.73
C ALA A 407 41.36 4.97 20.50
N THR A 408 41.02 6.22 20.76
CA THR A 408 40.77 7.20 19.70
C THR A 408 42.05 7.73 19.08
N ALA A 409 41.96 8.24 17.85
CA ALA A 409 43.07 8.90 17.17
C ALA A 409 43.57 10.13 17.94
N ALA A 410 44.84 10.50 17.77
CA ALA A 410 45.46 11.64 18.47
C ALA A 410 44.84 13.01 18.12
N SER A 411 44.16 13.12 16.97
CA SER A 411 43.35 14.28 16.61
C SER A 411 42.18 13.86 15.71
N PHE A 412 41.07 14.59 15.77
CA PHE A 412 39.90 14.39 14.92
C PHE A 412 39.87 15.46 13.82
N VAL A 413 40.65 15.24 12.75
CA VAL A 413 40.65 16.11 11.57
C VAL A 413 40.19 15.31 10.35
N TYR A 414 39.03 15.65 9.81
CA TYR A 414 38.41 14.92 8.71
C TYR A 414 37.47 15.82 7.90
N VAL A 415 37.18 15.44 6.66
CA VAL A 415 36.18 16.12 5.83
C VAL A 415 34.79 15.82 6.37
N ALA A 416 34.02 16.85 6.69
CA ALA A 416 32.67 16.68 7.22
C ALA A 416 31.74 16.06 6.15
N ALA A 417 30.80 15.22 6.59
CA ALA A 417 29.77 14.68 5.70
C ALA A 417 28.93 15.84 5.15
N PRO A 418 28.75 15.96 3.83
CA PRO A 418 27.86 16.97 3.25
C PRO A 418 26.39 16.63 3.49
N SER A 419 25.50 17.57 3.19
CA SER A 419 24.05 17.33 3.07
C SER A 419 23.56 17.57 1.63
N ILE A 420 22.51 16.86 1.22
CA ILE A 420 21.80 17.14 -0.05
C ILE A 420 20.89 18.36 0.18
N THR A 421 21.05 19.40 -0.64
CA THR A 421 20.24 20.63 -0.59
C THR A 421 19.26 20.75 -1.75
N GLY A 422 19.42 19.92 -2.80
CA GLY A 422 18.52 19.87 -3.95
C GLY A 422 18.57 18.52 -4.67
N PRO A 423 17.43 17.96 -5.13
CA PRO A 423 16.05 18.37 -4.82
C PRO A 423 15.76 18.35 -3.31
N ALA A 424 14.73 19.10 -2.89
CA ALA A 424 14.32 19.13 -1.48
C ALA A 424 13.96 17.71 -0.99
N ALA A 425 14.21 17.43 0.28
CA ALA A 425 13.87 16.14 0.87
C ALA A 425 12.37 15.86 0.71
N ASN A 426 12.04 14.66 0.21
CA ASN A 426 10.71 14.19 -0.15
C ASN A 426 10.06 14.92 -1.34
N ALA A 427 10.84 15.59 -2.20
CA ALA A 427 10.31 16.16 -3.43
C ALA A 427 9.58 15.08 -4.27
N VAL A 428 8.42 15.46 -4.79
CA VAL A 428 7.60 14.65 -5.70
C VAL A 428 7.68 15.22 -7.11
N ASP A 429 7.20 14.45 -8.09
CA ASP A 429 7.20 14.83 -9.51
C ASP A 429 8.58 15.23 -10.06
N VAL A 430 9.62 14.56 -9.55
CA VAL A 430 10.99 14.79 -9.99
C VAL A 430 11.15 14.27 -11.43
N PRO A 431 11.69 15.09 -12.36
CA PRO A 431 11.87 14.70 -13.76
C PRO A 431 12.94 13.61 -13.91
N GLU A 432 13.19 13.16 -15.13
CA GLU A 432 14.19 12.12 -15.41
C GLU A 432 15.63 12.56 -15.07
N GLN A 433 15.94 13.83 -15.32
CA GLN A 433 17.29 14.39 -15.18
C GLN A 433 17.32 15.58 -14.20
N PRO A 434 17.01 15.39 -12.91
CA PRO A 434 17.10 16.46 -11.93
C PRO A 434 18.56 16.87 -11.71
N THR A 435 18.76 18.13 -11.35
CA THR A 435 20.05 18.60 -10.81
C THR A 435 20.09 18.31 -9.31
N LEU A 436 21.10 17.56 -8.88
CA LEU A 436 21.40 17.35 -7.47
C LEU A 436 22.33 18.46 -6.99
N THR A 437 22.15 18.93 -5.76
CA THR A 437 22.98 19.96 -5.11
C THR A 437 23.33 19.54 -3.69
N SER A 438 24.55 19.84 -3.24
CA SER A 438 25.02 19.58 -1.87
C SER A 438 25.28 20.87 -1.08
N SER A 439 25.48 20.74 0.23
CA SER A 439 26.07 21.78 1.07
C SER A 439 27.49 22.13 0.61
N PRO A 440 28.04 23.28 1.04
CA PRO A 440 29.46 23.61 0.86
C PRO A 440 30.39 22.57 1.50
N PHE A 441 31.62 22.48 0.99
CA PHE A 441 32.70 21.66 1.55
C PHE A 441 33.17 22.20 2.90
N VAL A 442 33.26 21.34 3.91
CA VAL A 442 33.65 21.70 5.28
C VAL A 442 34.61 20.65 5.82
N VAL A 443 35.62 21.10 6.58
CA VAL A 443 36.56 20.23 7.30
C VAL A 443 36.38 20.45 8.79
N SER A 444 36.23 19.37 9.55
CA SER A 444 36.18 19.42 11.01
C SER A 444 37.59 19.50 11.58
N GLY A 445 37.81 20.38 12.57
CA GLY A 445 39.07 20.48 13.31
C GLY A 445 40.29 20.94 12.49
N GLY A 446 40.11 21.47 11.28
CA GLY A 446 41.22 21.89 10.42
C GLY A 446 40.78 22.45 9.07
N ALA A 447 41.68 22.37 8.08
CA ALA A 447 41.45 22.82 6.71
C ALA A 447 41.95 21.79 5.68
N ASP A 448 41.32 21.78 4.51
CA ASP A 448 41.69 21.01 3.31
C ASP A 448 41.06 21.68 2.07
N THR A 449 41.43 21.25 0.88
CA THR A 449 40.86 21.73 -0.39
C THR A 449 39.92 20.67 -0.99
N HIS A 450 38.72 21.09 -1.43
CA HIS A 450 37.73 20.22 -2.07
C HIS A 450 38.24 19.69 -3.41
N ALA A 451 38.67 18.43 -3.43
CA ALA A 451 39.23 17.77 -4.61
C ALA A 451 38.14 17.26 -5.55
N ALA A 452 37.15 16.53 -5.02
CA ALA A 452 36.10 15.87 -5.80
C ALA A 452 34.84 15.61 -4.96
N SER A 453 33.76 15.19 -5.63
CA SER A 453 32.55 14.66 -5.00
C SER A 453 32.15 13.34 -5.64
N GLN A 454 31.37 12.55 -4.92
CA GLN A 454 30.74 11.35 -5.47
C GLN A 454 29.27 11.33 -5.09
N TRP A 455 28.43 11.11 -6.10
CA TRP A 455 26.99 11.12 -6.02
C TRP A 455 26.46 9.73 -6.34
N ARG A 456 25.54 9.23 -5.54
CA ARG A 456 24.91 7.92 -5.80
C ARG A 456 23.42 7.95 -5.53
N ILE A 457 22.71 7.13 -6.30
CA ILE A 457 21.27 6.95 -6.22
C ILE A 457 20.98 5.47 -6.15
N ARG A 458 20.07 5.09 -5.25
CA ARG A 458 19.47 3.76 -5.25
C ARG A 458 17.94 3.87 -5.36
N THR A 459 17.33 2.80 -5.84
CA THR A 459 15.88 2.62 -5.76
C THR A 459 15.48 2.26 -4.32
N ALA A 460 14.18 2.39 -3.99
CA ALA A 460 13.67 2.03 -2.67
C ALA A 460 13.97 0.56 -2.27
N ALA A 461 13.87 -0.37 -3.22
CA ALA A 461 14.18 -1.79 -3.01
C ALA A 461 15.67 -2.15 -3.20
N GLY A 462 16.48 -1.22 -3.72
CA GLY A 462 17.89 -1.43 -4.01
C GLY A 462 18.83 -1.08 -2.85
N THR A 463 20.12 -1.36 -3.02
CA THR A 463 21.19 -1.03 -2.08
C THR A 463 22.31 -0.24 -2.76
N TYR A 464 23.15 0.45 -2.01
CA TYR A 464 24.32 1.15 -2.58
C TYR A 464 25.47 0.23 -2.98
N ALA A 465 25.36 -1.09 -2.75
CA ALA A 465 26.30 -2.06 -3.34
C ALA A 465 26.06 -2.23 -4.84
N ALA A 466 24.83 -1.95 -5.31
CA ALA A 466 24.44 -1.93 -6.71
C ALA A 466 23.53 -0.71 -6.98
N PRO A 467 24.10 0.52 -6.98
CA PRO A 467 23.32 1.73 -7.10
C PRO A 467 22.69 1.83 -8.51
N ALA A 468 21.51 2.46 -8.58
CA ALA A 468 20.87 2.82 -9.85
C ALA A 468 21.74 3.79 -10.66
N TRP A 469 22.47 4.66 -9.95
CA TRP A 469 23.49 5.52 -10.53
C TRP A 469 24.59 5.84 -9.52
N ASP A 470 25.82 5.92 -10.00
CA ASP A 470 27.00 6.40 -9.28
C ASP A 470 27.83 7.25 -10.23
N SER A 471 28.18 8.47 -9.82
CA SER A 471 29.03 9.37 -10.61
C SER A 471 30.49 8.92 -10.66
N GLY A 472 30.90 8.02 -9.75
CA GLY A 472 32.31 7.82 -9.44
C GLY A 472 32.95 9.08 -8.84
N THR A 473 34.27 9.14 -8.88
CA THR A 473 35.01 10.33 -8.43
C THR A 473 34.85 11.46 -9.45
N ASP A 474 34.10 12.50 -9.11
CA ASP A 474 33.83 13.65 -9.97
C ASP A 474 34.58 14.89 -9.49
N ALA A 475 35.64 15.27 -10.21
CA ALA A 475 36.46 16.45 -9.91
C ALA A 475 35.90 17.76 -10.51
N VAL A 476 34.84 17.68 -11.34
CA VAL A 476 34.24 18.82 -12.03
C VAL A 476 32.96 19.26 -11.31
N ASN A 477 32.02 18.33 -11.12
CA ASN A 477 30.70 18.57 -10.53
C ASN A 477 30.74 18.44 -9.00
N LYS A 478 31.47 19.37 -8.36
CA LYS A 478 31.77 19.29 -6.92
C LYS A 478 30.57 19.55 -6.01
N LEU A 479 29.72 20.52 -6.34
CA LEU A 479 28.57 20.91 -5.52
C LEU A 479 27.23 20.68 -6.20
N THR A 480 27.23 20.48 -7.52
CA THR A 480 26.02 20.26 -8.33
C THR A 480 26.28 19.26 -9.43
N VAL A 481 25.38 18.32 -9.68
CA VAL A 481 25.47 17.36 -10.80
C VAL A 481 24.09 17.11 -11.43
N VAL A 482 24.01 16.97 -12.75
CA VAL A 482 22.78 16.58 -13.44
C VAL A 482 22.74 15.05 -13.54
N VAL A 483 21.63 14.44 -13.12
CA VAL A 483 21.44 12.99 -13.26
C VAL A 483 21.37 12.63 -14.75
N PRO A 484 22.13 11.62 -15.23
CA PRO A 484 22.06 11.19 -16.61
C PRO A 484 20.68 10.61 -16.99
N ALA A 485 20.28 10.77 -18.24
CA ALA A 485 19.07 10.15 -18.77
C ALA A 485 19.07 8.63 -18.58
N GLY A 486 17.89 8.06 -18.37
CA GLY A 486 17.65 6.63 -18.14
C GLY A 486 18.06 6.10 -16.75
N LYS A 487 18.54 6.96 -15.84
CA LYS A 487 18.94 6.54 -14.47
C LYS A 487 17.81 6.61 -13.46
N LEU A 488 16.88 7.54 -13.65
CA LEU A 488 15.60 7.52 -12.97
C LEU A 488 14.57 6.89 -13.91
N LEU A 489 13.62 6.16 -13.36
CA LEU A 489 12.50 5.59 -14.11
C LEU A 489 11.18 6.27 -13.71
N PRO A 490 10.24 6.44 -14.65
CA PRO A 490 8.93 6.96 -14.33
C PRO A 490 8.10 5.94 -13.54
N GLY A 491 6.99 6.39 -12.96
CA GLY A 491 6.04 5.53 -12.25
C GLY A 491 5.86 5.86 -10.77
N GLN A 492 6.13 7.12 -10.36
CA GLN A 492 6.03 7.55 -8.96
C GLN A 492 6.95 6.73 -8.04
N LEU A 493 8.16 6.44 -8.52
CA LEU A 493 9.10 5.57 -7.84
C LEU A 493 9.95 6.37 -6.84
N SER A 494 10.03 5.88 -5.61
CA SER A 494 10.90 6.44 -4.58
C SER A 494 12.36 6.07 -4.83
N HIS A 495 13.22 7.08 -4.81
CA HIS A 495 14.68 6.95 -4.90
C HIS A 495 15.34 7.65 -3.72
N TYR A 496 16.53 7.17 -3.35
CA TYR A 496 17.33 7.69 -2.25
C TYR A 496 18.69 8.15 -2.77
N LEU A 497 19.06 9.37 -2.40
CA LEU A 497 20.23 10.10 -2.88
C LEU A 497 21.26 10.19 -1.76
N GLN A 498 22.54 10.04 -2.09
CA GLN A 498 23.65 10.36 -1.20
C GLN A 498 24.78 11.05 -1.94
N VAL A 499 25.52 11.88 -1.20
CA VAL A 499 26.74 12.53 -1.66
C VAL A 499 27.82 12.45 -0.59
N ARG A 500 29.07 12.34 -1.02
CA ARG A 500 30.25 12.56 -0.16
C ARG A 500 31.26 13.45 -0.87
N HIS A 501 32.10 14.13 -0.09
CA HIS A 501 33.13 15.02 -0.60
C HIS A 501 34.52 14.44 -0.34
N GLN A 502 35.47 14.74 -1.21
CA GLN A 502 36.87 14.36 -1.06
C GLN A 502 37.72 15.61 -0.82
N GLY A 503 38.48 15.60 0.26
CA GLY A 503 39.58 16.52 0.51
C GLY A 503 40.87 16.02 -0.14
N THR A 504 41.76 16.95 -0.51
CA THR A 504 43.02 16.63 -1.18
C THR A 504 43.96 15.85 -0.26
N ALA A 505 44.05 16.24 1.02
CA ALA A 505 44.94 15.62 1.99
C ALA A 505 44.23 14.62 2.91
N LYS A 506 42.95 14.83 3.21
CA LYS A 506 42.19 14.05 4.20
C LYS A 506 41.32 12.94 3.60
N GLY A 507 41.24 12.87 2.27
CA GLY A 507 40.47 11.85 1.57
C GLY A 507 38.96 12.07 1.67
N TRP A 508 38.19 10.99 1.60
CA TRP A 508 36.73 11.04 1.55
C TRP A 508 36.11 11.32 2.92
N SER A 509 35.07 12.15 2.94
CA SER A 509 34.13 12.20 4.04
C SER A 509 33.25 10.95 4.10
N GLU A 510 32.58 10.80 5.24
CA GLU A 510 31.40 9.95 5.34
C GLU A 510 30.32 10.39 4.35
N TRP A 511 29.49 9.44 3.94
CA TRP A 511 28.31 9.72 3.11
C TRP A 511 27.31 10.61 3.85
N SER A 512 26.64 11.48 3.11
CA SER A 512 25.50 12.24 3.62
C SER A 512 24.41 11.29 4.16
N THR A 513 23.54 11.83 5.02
CA THR A 513 22.23 11.21 5.21
C THR A 513 21.50 11.10 3.87
N GLU A 514 20.62 10.11 3.75
CA GLU A 514 19.84 9.95 2.53
C GLU A 514 18.83 11.08 2.37
N SER A 515 18.68 11.56 1.13
CA SER A 515 17.54 12.39 0.74
C SER A 515 16.61 11.58 -0.17
N LYS A 516 15.33 11.52 0.17
CA LYS A 516 14.32 10.80 -0.61
C LYS A 516 13.73 11.73 -1.68
N ILE A 517 13.51 11.20 -2.88
CA ILE A 517 12.73 11.84 -3.94
C ILE A 517 11.73 10.84 -4.55
N THR A 518 10.70 11.34 -5.22
CA THR A 518 9.73 10.54 -5.99
C THR A 518 9.67 11.03 -7.43
N THR A 519 9.91 10.13 -8.38
CA THR A 519 9.87 10.46 -9.81
C THR A 519 8.46 10.76 -10.29
N LYS A 520 8.32 11.41 -11.45
CA LYS A 520 7.01 11.57 -12.11
C LYS A 520 6.36 10.23 -12.44
N ALA A 521 5.04 10.23 -12.58
CA ALA A 521 4.28 9.08 -13.12
C ALA A 521 4.74 8.69 -14.53
N GLN A 522 5.10 9.67 -15.37
CA GLN A 522 5.59 9.47 -16.73
C GLN A 522 6.61 10.57 -17.09
N PHE A 523 7.64 10.22 -17.86
CA PHE A 523 8.58 11.19 -18.45
C PHE A 523 8.11 11.54 -19.86
N ALA A 524 7.02 12.30 -19.94
CA ALA A 524 6.50 12.75 -21.22
C ALA A 524 7.31 13.94 -21.77
N ASN A 525 7.58 13.94 -23.08
CA ASN A 525 8.19 15.06 -23.77
C ASN A 525 7.12 16.13 -24.03
N VAL A 526 7.12 17.14 -23.16
CA VAL A 526 6.16 18.24 -23.20
C VAL A 526 6.82 19.50 -23.72
N ILE A 527 6.19 20.12 -24.73
CA ILE A 527 6.53 21.44 -25.25
C ILE A 527 5.24 22.19 -25.56
N GLY A 528 5.21 23.49 -25.27
CA GLY A 528 4.08 24.34 -25.58
C GLY A 528 4.49 25.68 -26.18
N ILE A 529 3.48 26.49 -26.47
CA ILE A 529 3.61 27.88 -26.91
C ILE A 529 2.57 28.74 -26.21
N ALA A 530 3.00 29.91 -25.74
CA ALA A 530 2.22 30.85 -24.96
C ALA A 530 2.06 32.20 -25.70
N LEU A 531 0.85 32.77 -25.67
CA LEU A 531 0.58 34.12 -26.14
C LEU A 531 0.98 35.12 -25.04
N LEU A 532 2.11 35.79 -25.23
CA LEU A 532 2.63 36.77 -24.27
C LEU A 532 1.90 38.11 -24.38
N ALA A 533 1.55 38.55 -25.59
CA ALA A 533 0.80 39.77 -25.85
C ALA A 533 -0.04 39.65 -27.13
N THR A 534 -1.28 40.15 -27.09
CA THR A 534 -2.16 40.30 -28.26
C THR A 534 -1.79 41.52 -29.09
N GLY A 535 -2.19 41.54 -30.37
CA GLY A 535 -1.90 42.64 -31.29
C GLY A 535 -0.52 42.54 -31.94
N GLY A 536 -0.10 43.60 -32.64
CA GLY A 536 1.16 43.62 -33.39
C GLY A 536 1.12 42.83 -34.71
N GLY A 537 -0.06 42.56 -35.28
CA GLY A 537 -0.22 41.75 -36.48
C GLY A 537 -0.41 40.26 -36.17
N ALA A 538 0.59 39.69 -35.49
CA ALA A 538 0.66 38.25 -35.24
C ALA A 538 0.84 37.86 -33.77
N GLY A 539 0.71 38.80 -32.84
CA GLY A 539 0.92 38.56 -31.42
C GLY A 539 2.40 38.35 -31.08
N THR A 540 2.72 38.45 -29.78
CA THR A 540 4.02 38.04 -29.26
C THR A 540 3.90 36.66 -28.63
N TRP A 541 4.64 35.69 -29.15
CA TRP A 541 4.59 34.30 -28.71
C TRP A 541 5.93 33.84 -28.15
N ALA A 542 5.89 32.88 -27.22
CA ALA A 542 7.08 32.20 -26.73
C ALA A 542 6.83 30.72 -26.52
N ARG A 543 7.80 29.88 -26.91
CA ARG A 543 7.80 28.46 -26.55
C ARG A 543 7.99 28.31 -25.05
N VAL A 544 7.29 27.36 -24.47
CA VAL A 544 7.32 27.11 -23.02
C VAL A 544 7.48 25.63 -22.71
N ASP A 545 8.14 25.32 -21.61
CA ASP A 545 8.17 23.97 -21.05
C ASP A 545 6.83 23.58 -20.42
N GLU A 546 6.76 22.38 -19.84
CA GLU A 546 5.57 21.83 -19.18
C GLU A 546 4.97 22.72 -18.07
N ASN A 547 5.80 23.56 -17.45
CA ASN A 547 5.47 24.45 -16.34
C ASN A 547 5.13 25.87 -16.82
N GLY A 548 5.23 26.15 -18.12
CA GLY A 548 4.98 27.47 -18.69
C GLY A 548 6.20 28.40 -18.66
N VAL A 549 7.39 27.89 -18.34
CA VAL A 549 8.63 28.68 -18.38
C VAL A 549 9.13 28.77 -19.80
N THR A 550 9.55 29.96 -20.24
CA THR A 550 10.09 30.18 -21.58
C THR A 550 11.25 29.22 -21.86
N LYS A 551 11.15 28.48 -22.97
CA LYS A 551 12.13 27.48 -23.37
C LYS A 551 12.75 27.87 -24.71
N VAL A 552 14.07 28.01 -24.73
CA VAL A 552 14.82 28.13 -25.97
C VAL A 552 14.92 26.76 -26.62
N THR A 553 14.60 26.69 -27.91
CA THR A 553 14.66 25.47 -28.71
C THR A 553 15.27 25.78 -30.07
N ASP A 554 15.83 24.77 -30.71
CA ASP A 554 16.40 24.84 -32.06
C ASP A 554 15.84 23.71 -32.94
N ALA A 555 16.36 23.60 -34.16
CA ALA A 555 15.96 22.54 -35.09
C ALA A 555 16.31 21.13 -34.58
N SER A 556 17.41 20.99 -33.82
CA SER A 556 17.83 19.70 -33.26
C SER A 556 16.81 19.21 -32.23
N PHE A 557 16.35 20.10 -31.34
CA PHE A 557 15.33 19.80 -30.34
C PHE A 557 14.07 19.19 -30.99
N PHE A 558 13.53 19.82 -32.02
CA PHE A 558 12.33 19.31 -32.70
C PHE A 558 12.61 18.06 -33.54
N SER A 559 13.82 17.89 -34.07
CA SER A 559 14.19 16.67 -34.80
C SER A 559 14.30 15.46 -33.88
N SER A 560 14.77 15.65 -32.64
CA SER A 560 14.86 14.59 -31.63
C SER A 560 13.57 14.38 -30.83
N HIS A 561 12.62 15.32 -30.88
CA HIS A 561 11.36 15.20 -30.14
C HIS A 561 10.49 14.10 -30.73
N ALA A 562 9.97 13.20 -29.89
CA ALA A 562 9.26 11.98 -30.32
C ALA A 562 8.10 12.24 -31.30
N THR A 563 7.22 13.21 -31.02
CA THR A 563 6.12 13.58 -31.94
C THR A 563 6.63 14.18 -33.25
N TYR A 564 7.52 15.16 -33.20
CA TYR A 564 7.96 15.91 -34.38
C TYR A 564 8.87 15.07 -35.28
N GLY A 565 9.88 14.41 -34.72
CA GLY A 565 10.80 13.53 -35.45
C GLY A 565 10.12 12.31 -36.08
N ALA A 566 8.92 11.97 -35.63
CA ALA A 566 8.10 10.91 -36.20
C ALA A 566 7.24 11.35 -37.41
N ILE A 567 7.15 12.66 -37.71
CA ILE A 567 6.47 13.15 -38.92
C ILE A 567 7.32 12.82 -40.14
N GLN A 568 6.74 12.12 -41.11
CA GLN A 568 7.48 11.60 -42.26
C GLN A 568 6.63 11.46 -43.51
N ASP A 569 7.25 11.70 -44.66
CA ASP A 569 6.67 11.43 -45.97
C ASP A 569 6.45 9.92 -46.16
N GLN A 570 5.30 9.54 -46.70
CA GLN A 570 4.96 8.16 -47.03
C GLN A 570 4.14 8.10 -48.32
N VAL A 571 4.32 7.02 -49.07
CA VAL A 571 3.45 6.72 -50.22
C VAL A 571 2.36 5.76 -49.76
N VAL A 572 1.09 6.18 -49.89
CA VAL A 572 -0.09 5.38 -49.53
C VAL A 572 -1.06 5.38 -50.70
N ASP A 573 -1.46 4.19 -51.20
CA ASP A 573 -2.32 4.06 -52.39
C ASP A 573 -1.79 4.86 -53.61
N SER A 574 -0.46 4.80 -53.83
CA SER A 574 0.24 5.57 -54.87
C SER A 574 0.09 7.10 -54.76
N GLN A 575 -0.28 7.63 -53.58
CA GLN A 575 -0.35 9.06 -53.29
C GLN A 575 0.79 9.45 -52.35
N ASN A 576 1.36 10.64 -52.55
CA ASN A 576 2.33 11.24 -51.64
C ASN A 576 1.59 11.82 -50.43
N MET A 577 1.83 11.27 -49.25
CA MET A 577 1.21 11.64 -48.00
C MET A 577 2.28 11.98 -46.97
N VAL A 578 1.88 12.65 -45.89
CA VAL A 578 2.68 12.92 -44.70
C VAL A 578 1.98 12.26 -43.52
N ARG A 579 2.69 11.40 -42.82
CA ARG A 579 2.21 10.73 -41.60
C ARG A 579 2.33 11.69 -40.42
N ILE A 580 1.23 11.93 -39.73
CA ILE A 580 1.17 12.70 -38.49
C ILE A 580 0.91 11.73 -37.32
N PRO A 581 1.86 11.55 -36.39
CA PRO A 581 1.68 10.67 -35.23
C PRO A 581 0.72 11.30 -34.21
N ALA A 582 0.05 10.45 -33.44
CA ALA A 582 -0.79 10.87 -32.32
C ALA A 582 0.02 11.67 -31.29
N PHE A 583 -0.64 12.68 -30.72
CA PHE A 583 -0.13 13.45 -29.59
C PHE A 583 -1.30 13.89 -28.71
N TYR A 584 -0.97 14.20 -27.47
CA TYR A 584 -1.92 14.68 -26.48
C TYR A 584 -1.76 16.18 -26.31
N VAL A 585 -2.86 16.89 -26.10
CA VAL A 585 -2.91 18.35 -26.01
C VAL A 585 -3.49 18.80 -24.66
N LYS A 586 -2.89 19.84 -24.10
CA LYS A 586 -3.38 20.58 -22.93
C LYS A 586 -3.48 22.06 -23.32
N ARG A 587 -4.60 22.70 -23.01
CA ARG A 587 -4.82 24.13 -23.27
C ARG A 587 -5.27 24.79 -21.99
N GLY A 588 -4.72 25.96 -21.68
CA GLY A 588 -5.09 26.66 -20.45
C GLY A 588 -4.22 27.88 -20.16
N THR A 589 -4.26 28.32 -18.92
CA THR A 589 -3.53 29.48 -18.42
C THR A 589 -2.34 29.03 -17.57
N ILE A 590 -1.18 29.66 -17.75
CA ILE A 590 0.02 29.38 -16.97
C ILE A 590 -0.18 29.77 -15.51
N ALA A 591 0.02 28.81 -14.60
CA ALA A 591 -0.37 28.91 -13.19
C ALA A 591 0.64 29.63 -12.29
N SER A 592 1.90 29.79 -12.71
CA SER A 592 2.96 30.46 -11.93
C SER A 592 4.14 30.89 -12.81
N GLY A 593 5.12 31.59 -12.22
CA GLY A 593 6.36 31.99 -12.89
C GLY A 593 6.23 33.25 -13.76
N ALA A 594 7.26 33.53 -14.58
CA ALA A 594 7.38 34.77 -15.35
C ALA A 594 6.23 34.98 -16.36
N ASN A 595 5.64 33.88 -16.84
CA ASN A 595 4.52 33.89 -17.80
C ASN A 595 3.16 33.67 -17.13
N PHE A 596 3.03 33.90 -15.82
CA PHE A 596 1.78 33.75 -15.07
C PHE A 596 0.60 34.46 -15.76
N GLY A 597 -0.55 33.78 -15.84
CA GLY A 597 -1.77 34.36 -16.41
C GLY A 597 -1.84 34.35 -17.94
N LYS A 598 -0.78 33.93 -18.65
CA LYS A 598 -0.78 33.84 -20.11
C LYS A 598 -1.44 32.55 -20.60
N LYS A 599 -2.15 32.64 -21.72
CA LYS A 599 -2.76 31.48 -22.39
C LYS A 599 -1.71 30.71 -23.15
N ALA A 600 -1.76 29.38 -23.06
CA ALA A 600 -0.83 28.50 -23.73
C ALA A 600 -1.49 27.18 -24.17
N VAL A 601 -0.89 26.59 -25.21
CA VAL A 601 -1.15 25.22 -25.64
C VAL A 601 0.13 24.42 -25.47
N TRP A 602 0.00 23.22 -24.90
CA TRP A 602 1.07 22.25 -24.77
C TRP A 602 0.70 20.99 -25.52
N ILE A 603 1.71 20.36 -26.11
CA ILE A 603 1.62 18.99 -26.59
C ILE A 603 2.44 18.07 -25.69
N SER A 604 2.08 16.80 -25.71
CA SER A 604 2.78 15.70 -25.07
C SER A 604 2.83 14.53 -26.05
N ASP A 605 3.98 13.87 -26.15
CA ASP A 605 4.16 12.67 -26.96
C ASP A 605 3.45 11.43 -26.39
N GLN A 606 3.11 11.46 -25.10
CA GLN A 606 2.37 10.40 -24.41
C GLN A 606 1.23 10.97 -23.55
N SER A 607 0.35 10.08 -23.07
CA SER A 607 -0.68 10.45 -22.11
C SER A 607 -0.03 11.03 -20.84
N ALA A 608 -0.55 12.16 -20.35
CA ALA A 608 -0.06 12.83 -19.15
C ALA A 608 -1.20 13.55 -18.44
N THR A 609 -1.07 13.81 -17.14
CA THR A 609 -2.10 14.48 -16.35
C THR A 609 -2.50 15.83 -16.95
N GLY A 610 -3.79 16.01 -17.20
CA GLY A 610 -4.35 17.23 -17.80
C GLY A 610 -4.18 17.34 -19.33
N PHE A 611 -3.57 16.35 -19.99
CA PHE A 611 -3.53 16.24 -21.45
C PHE A 611 -4.62 15.29 -21.95
N THR A 612 -5.17 15.58 -23.12
CA THR A 612 -6.18 14.74 -23.79
C THR A 612 -5.74 14.42 -25.22
N LEU A 613 -6.08 13.23 -25.73
CA LEU A 613 -5.75 12.88 -27.12
C LEU A 613 -6.40 13.89 -28.08
N HIS A 614 -5.63 14.46 -29.01
CA HIS A 614 -6.20 15.43 -29.94
C HIS A 614 -7.30 14.78 -30.80
N PRO A 615 -8.47 15.41 -31.04
CA PRO A 615 -9.60 14.78 -31.74
C PRO A 615 -9.31 14.32 -33.18
N ALA A 616 -8.22 14.79 -33.78
CA ALA A 616 -7.74 14.31 -35.08
C ALA A 616 -7.40 12.81 -35.07
N PHE A 617 -7.13 12.27 -33.88
CA PHE A 617 -6.77 10.88 -33.65
C PHE A 617 -7.92 10.06 -33.07
N LYS A 618 -9.16 10.46 -33.36
CA LYS A 618 -10.38 9.72 -32.99
C LYS A 618 -11.13 9.30 -34.26
N ASN A 619 -11.59 8.05 -34.30
CA ASN A 619 -12.45 7.54 -35.36
C ASN A 619 -13.56 6.67 -34.77
N ALA A 620 -14.81 7.15 -34.82
CA ALA A 620 -15.97 6.45 -34.25
C ALA A 620 -15.78 5.98 -32.79
N GLY A 621 -15.13 6.79 -31.96
CA GLY A 621 -14.80 6.50 -30.55
C GLY A 621 -13.45 5.81 -30.33
N ALA A 622 -12.86 5.20 -31.36
CA ALA A 622 -11.57 4.53 -31.27
C ALA A 622 -10.39 5.52 -31.37
N ASP A 623 -9.33 5.25 -30.62
CA ASP A 623 -8.08 6.01 -30.67
C ASP A 623 -7.24 5.57 -31.87
N LEU A 624 -6.72 6.54 -32.61
CA LEU A 624 -5.79 6.34 -33.72
C LEU A 624 -4.37 6.63 -33.23
N GLY A 625 -3.41 5.81 -33.66
CA GLY A 625 -1.99 6.09 -33.42
C GLY A 625 -1.40 7.16 -34.35
N GLN A 626 -2.09 7.47 -35.46
CA GLN A 626 -1.65 8.40 -36.50
C GLN A 626 -2.76 8.68 -37.51
N PHE A 627 -2.57 9.70 -38.34
CA PHE A 627 -3.28 9.86 -39.61
C PHE A 627 -2.30 10.25 -40.72
N TRP A 628 -2.77 10.23 -41.96
CA TRP A 628 -2.02 10.71 -43.12
C TRP A 628 -2.75 11.89 -43.76
N VAL A 629 -2.00 12.93 -44.12
CA VAL A 629 -2.48 14.07 -44.89
C VAL A 629 -1.76 14.14 -46.23
N GLY A 630 -2.41 14.56 -47.29
CA GLY A 630 -1.79 14.72 -48.60
C GLY A 630 -0.59 15.65 -48.49
N LYS A 631 0.55 15.23 -49.05
CA LYS A 631 1.77 16.03 -49.12
C LYS A 631 1.50 17.32 -49.88
N TYR A 632 0.84 17.20 -51.02
CA TYR A 632 0.45 18.30 -51.88
C TYR A 632 -1.03 18.65 -51.70
N GLN A 633 -1.39 19.86 -52.12
CA GLN A 633 -2.78 20.22 -52.37
C GLN A 633 -3.42 19.19 -53.31
N GLY A 634 -4.72 18.98 -53.16
CA GLY A 634 -5.46 17.94 -53.85
C GLY A 634 -5.32 18.05 -55.36
N THR A 635 -5.00 16.95 -56.02
CA THR A 635 -4.77 16.85 -57.48
C THR A 635 -5.80 15.92 -58.10
N THR A 636 -5.95 15.97 -59.43
CA THR A 636 -6.78 14.99 -60.14
C THR A 636 -6.07 13.63 -60.25
N ASP A 637 -6.76 12.54 -59.93
CA ASP A 637 -6.31 11.17 -60.15
C ASP A 637 -7.45 10.36 -60.79
N GLY A 638 -7.75 10.71 -62.05
CA GLY A 638 -8.92 10.22 -62.76
C GLY A 638 -10.21 10.69 -62.08
N ALA A 639 -11.01 9.75 -61.58
CA ALA A 639 -12.26 10.07 -60.87
C ALA A 639 -12.07 10.42 -59.38
N LYS A 640 -10.84 10.31 -58.85
CA LYS A 640 -10.50 10.38 -57.42
C LYS A 640 -9.69 11.64 -57.10
N LEU A 641 -9.76 12.10 -55.84
CA LEU A 641 -8.88 13.14 -55.31
C LEU A 641 -7.49 12.55 -55.01
N GLY A 642 -6.42 13.07 -55.57
CA GLY A 642 -5.04 12.59 -55.35
C GLY A 642 -4.13 13.59 -54.64
N SER A 643 -2.89 13.18 -54.40
CA SER A 643 -1.80 14.05 -53.94
C SER A 643 -0.52 13.61 -54.62
N LYS A 644 -0.19 14.24 -55.76
CA LYS A 644 0.96 13.89 -56.62
C LYS A 644 1.68 15.17 -57.09
N PRO A 645 3.01 15.14 -57.23
CA PRO A 645 3.79 16.27 -57.75
C PRO A 645 3.53 16.51 -59.25
N GLY A 646 3.90 17.69 -59.76
CA GLY A 646 3.85 18.05 -61.17
C GLY A 646 2.45 18.31 -61.75
N LEU A 647 1.41 18.28 -60.92
CA LEU A 647 0.02 18.49 -61.34
C LEU A 647 -0.53 19.82 -60.84
N MET A 648 -1.54 20.34 -61.53
CA MET A 648 -2.35 21.44 -61.03
C MET A 648 -3.28 20.97 -59.90
N PRO A 649 -3.60 21.84 -58.92
CA PRO A 649 -4.65 21.55 -57.95
C PRO A 649 -5.98 21.23 -58.65
N LEU A 650 -6.73 20.27 -58.11
CA LEU A 650 -8.11 20.03 -58.50
C LEU A 650 -8.97 21.18 -57.97
N ALA A 651 -9.39 22.06 -58.87
CA ALA A 651 -10.23 23.22 -58.59
C ALA A 651 -11.54 23.20 -59.40
N SER A 652 -12.34 24.28 -59.32
CA SER A 652 -13.63 24.40 -60.02
C SER A 652 -14.60 23.25 -59.69
N ILE A 653 -14.65 22.90 -58.42
CA ILE A 653 -15.47 21.83 -57.86
C ILE A 653 -16.11 22.32 -56.57
N ASP A 654 -17.36 21.91 -56.33
CA ASP A 654 -18.09 22.25 -55.11
C ASP A 654 -17.73 21.30 -53.95
N PHE A 655 -18.17 21.66 -52.73
CA PHE A 655 -17.78 20.97 -51.51
C PHE A 655 -18.25 19.50 -51.49
N PRO A 656 -19.54 19.18 -51.79
CA PRO A 656 -20.02 17.80 -51.84
C PRO A 656 -19.31 16.94 -52.88
N ASN A 657 -19.04 17.48 -54.07
CA ASN A 657 -18.32 16.75 -55.11
C ASN A 657 -16.86 16.51 -54.71
N MET A 658 -16.19 17.46 -54.05
CA MET A 658 -14.84 17.23 -53.53
C MET A 658 -14.80 16.13 -52.47
N GLN A 659 -15.77 16.09 -51.56
CA GLN A 659 -15.92 14.98 -50.60
C GLN A 659 -16.11 13.64 -51.32
N ALA A 660 -16.95 13.61 -52.36
CA ALA A 660 -17.16 12.42 -53.18
C ALA A 660 -15.89 11.95 -53.91
N ARG A 661 -15.09 12.89 -54.45
CA ARG A 661 -13.79 12.58 -55.08
C ARG A 661 -12.82 11.90 -54.10
N ALA A 662 -12.79 12.35 -52.84
CA ALA A 662 -11.96 11.72 -51.81
C ALA A 662 -12.52 10.34 -51.41
N ALA A 663 -13.83 10.23 -51.20
CA ALA A 663 -14.50 8.99 -50.82
C ALA A 663 -14.40 7.90 -51.90
N ALA A 664 -14.33 8.27 -53.19
CA ALA A 664 -14.17 7.36 -54.32
C ALA A 664 -12.89 6.51 -54.25
N ARG A 665 -11.90 6.89 -53.42
CA ARG A 665 -10.73 6.06 -53.13
C ARG A 665 -11.03 4.81 -52.32
N ASN A 666 -12.11 4.80 -51.54
CA ASN A 666 -12.46 3.72 -50.63
C ASN A 666 -13.13 2.54 -51.35
N THR A 667 -12.47 2.03 -52.39
CA THR A 667 -12.93 0.95 -53.25
C THR A 667 -11.80 -0.07 -53.45
N ALA A 668 -12.13 -1.27 -53.92
CA ALA A 668 -11.15 -2.31 -54.24
C ALA A 668 -10.17 -2.65 -53.09
N GLY A 669 -10.68 -2.75 -51.85
CA GLY A 669 -9.88 -3.13 -50.67
C GLY A 669 -9.15 -1.97 -49.99
N VAL A 670 -9.24 -0.75 -50.53
CA VAL A 670 -8.73 0.48 -49.92
C VAL A 670 -9.85 1.13 -49.10
N SER A 671 -9.53 1.67 -47.92
CA SER A 671 -10.48 2.36 -47.03
C SER A 671 -9.83 3.54 -46.30
N GLY A 672 -10.61 4.34 -45.56
CA GLY A 672 -10.13 5.39 -44.68
C GLY A 672 -9.80 6.74 -45.33
N PHE A 673 -9.86 6.86 -46.66
CA PHE A 673 -9.64 8.13 -47.35
C PHE A 673 -10.83 9.09 -47.23
N ALA A 674 -10.55 10.37 -47.03
CA ALA A 674 -11.54 11.43 -46.97
C ALA A 674 -10.91 12.77 -47.38
N LEU A 675 -11.75 13.79 -47.55
CA LEU A 675 -11.29 15.17 -47.49
C LEU A 675 -10.74 15.42 -46.06
N TRP A 676 -9.63 16.14 -45.94
CA TRP A 676 -9.07 16.44 -44.61
C TRP A 676 -10.06 17.22 -43.74
N SER A 677 -10.00 16.99 -42.44
CA SER A 677 -10.94 17.56 -41.48
C SER A 677 -10.35 18.75 -40.73
N ILE A 678 -11.22 19.54 -40.11
CA ILE A 678 -10.84 20.67 -39.26
C ILE A 678 -9.97 20.23 -38.08
N TYR A 679 -10.17 19.02 -37.55
CA TYR A 679 -9.32 18.48 -36.50
C TYR A 679 -7.94 18.11 -37.00
N GLN A 680 -7.83 17.53 -38.20
CA GLN A 680 -6.53 17.23 -38.82
C GLN A 680 -5.75 18.52 -39.13
N LEU A 681 -6.43 19.53 -39.67
CA LEU A 681 -5.85 20.86 -39.87
C LEU A 681 -5.40 21.47 -38.54
N SER A 682 -6.25 21.49 -37.51
CA SER A 682 -5.90 22.03 -36.19
C SER A 682 -4.72 21.31 -35.52
N ALA A 683 -4.60 20.00 -35.72
CA ALA A 683 -3.46 19.24 -35.23
C ALA A 683 -2.16 19.73 -35.88
N ILE A 684 -2.18 19.91 -37.20
CA ILE A 684 -1.05 20.45 -37.97
C ILE A 684 -0.75 21.90 -37.56
N GLN A 685 -1.78 22.74 -37.45
CA GLN A 685 -1.64 24.14 -37.01
C GLN A 685 -0.99 24.23 -35.61
N THR A 686 -1.44 23.39 -34.67
CA THR A 686 -0.90 23.36 -33.30
C THR A 686 0.59 22.98 -33.30
N LEU A 687 0.96 21.92 -34.01
CA LEU A 687 2.35 21.47 -34.11
C LEU A 687 3.24 22.50 -34.81
N ALA A 688 2.79 23.00 -35.96
CA ALA A 688 3.53 23.99 -36.73
C ALA A 688 3.74 25.27 -35.93
N MET A 689 2.71 25.77 -35.24
CA MET A 689 2.81 27.00 -34.44
C MET A 689 3.87 26.90 -33.33
N ILE A 690 3.88 25.77 -32.61
CA ILE A 690 4.89 25.52 -31.56
C ILE A 690 6.29 25.45 -32.19
N GLU A 691 6.44 24.75 -33.30
CA GLU A 691 7.73 24.62 -33.99
C GLU A 691 8.24 25.92 -34.59
N MET A 692 7.38 26.71 -35.23
CA MET A 692 7.72 28.02 -35.78
C MET A 692 8.00 29.06 -34.67
N GLY A 693 7.39 28.89 -33.50
CA GLY A 693 7.53 29.80 -32.38
C GLY A 693 6.62 31.03 -32.45
N GLY A 694 5.61 31.03 -33.33
CA GLY A 694 4.67 32.13 -33.50
C GLY A 694 3.58 31.83 -34.54
N ALA A 695 2.69 32.80 -34.76
CA ALA A 695 1.54 32.63 -35.65
C ALA A 695 1.76 33.13 -37.09
N ASP A 696 2.75 33.99 -37.35
CA ASP A 696 3.03 34.55 -38.67
C ASP A 696 3.72 33.53 -39.59
N SER A 697 2.94 32.61 -40.14
CA SER A 697 3.45 31.54 -41.01
C SER A 697 4.19 32.07 -42.25
N GLN A 698 3.76 33.20 -42.82
CA GLN A 698 4.39 33.79 -43.99
C GLN A 698 5.80 34.32 -43.67
N ALA A 699 5.97 35.00 -42.53
CA ALA A 699 7.27 35.52 -42.11
C ALA A 699 8.18 34.43 -41.53
N LEU A 700 7.63 33.43 -40.85
CA LEU A 700 8.39 32.39 -40.14
C LEU A 700 8.82 31.22 -41.03
N ILE A 701 8.06 30.92 -42.09
CA ILE A 701 8.38 29.83 -43.04
C ILE A 701 8.56 30.39 -44.46
N GLY A 702 7.54 31.07 -44.98
CA GLY A 702 7.56 31.61 -46.34
C GLY A 702 6.17 31.96 -46.86
N GLN A 703 6.08 32.89 -47.81
CA GLN A 703 4.79 33.41 -48.26
C GLN A 703 3.93 32.34 -48.96
N GLY A 704 4.54 31.48 -49.76
CA GLY A 704 3.80 30.61 -50.67
C GLY A 704 3.28 31.37 -51.89
N ASN A 705 2.41 30.73 -52.66
CA ASN A 705 1.76 31.40 -53.78
C ASN A 705 0.58 32.24 -53.29
N VAL A 706 0.79 33.48 -52.83
CA VAL A 706 -0.27 34.37 -52.30
C VAL A 706 -0.29 35.76 -52.93
N SER A 707 0.70 36.08 -53.77
CA SER A 707 0.85 37.39 -54.41
C SER A 707 1.23 37.27 -55.89
N THR A 708 0.60 36.31 -56.59
CA THR A 708 0.75 36.15 -58.04
C THR A 708 -0.59 36.37 -58.75
N SER A 709 -0.66 36.02 -60.04
CA SER A 709 -1.85 36.21 -60.87
C SER A 709 -2.55 34.91 -61.26
N ALA A 710 -2.03 33.74 -60.86
CA ALA A 710 -2.59 32.45 -61.24
C ALA A 710 -2.27 31.33 -60.25
N VAL A 711 -3.11 30.30 -60.27
CA VAL A 711 -2.83 29.00 -59.65
C VAL A 711 -1.60 28.38 -60.32
N GLN A 712 -0.76 27.72 -59.53
CA GLN A 712 0.44 27.03 -60.00
C GLN A 712 0.38 25.54 -59.64
N ALA A 713 1.27 24.75 -60.26
CA ALA A 713 1.45 23.35 -59.92
C ALA A 713 1.74 23.19 -58.42
N VAL A 714 1.25 22.10 -57.82
CA VAL A 714 1.23 21.90 -56.37
C VAL A 714 2.62 21.81 -55.72
N ASP A 715 3.66 21.62 -56.51
CA ASP A 715 5.07 21.52 -56.13
C ASP A 715 5.94 22.60 -56.79
N SER A 716 5.33 23.65 -57.36
CA SER A 716 6.11 24.78 -57.89
C SER A 716 6.99 25.40 -56.81
N THR A 717 8.11 26.00 -57.20
CA THR A 717 9.04 26.65 -56.24
C THR A 717 8.35 27.70 -55.38
N THR A 718 7.35 28.40 -55.91
CA THR A 718 6.57 29.40 -55.16
C THR A 718 5.61 28.73 -54.17
N VAL A 719 4.87 27.71 -54.59
CA VAL A 719 3.96 26.95 -53.69
C VAL A 719 4.74 26.25 -52.59
N ALA A 720 5.93 25.73 -52.91
CA ALA A 720 6.82 25.05 -51.99
C ALA A 720 7.40 25.93 -50.87
N GLN A 721 7.32 27.26 -50.98
CA GLN A 721 7.67 28.15 -49.86
C GLN A 721 6.75 27.93 -48.65
N ALA A 722 5.48 27.58 -48.87
CA ALA A 722 4.52 27.26 -47.83
C ALA A 722 4.59 25.78 -47.42
N THR A 723 5.79 25.32 -47.03
CA THR A 723 6.03 23.92 -46.65
C THR A 723 6.36 23.78 -45.17
N TRP A 724 5.59 22.96 -44.46
CA TRP A 724 5.91 22.55 -43.08
C TRP A 724 5.98 21.03 -42.98
N ARG A 725 7.12 20.51 -42.51
CA ARG A 725 7.42 19.07 -42.34
C ARG A 725 6.90 18.16 -43.46
N GLY A 726 7.21 18.54 -44.69
CA GLY A 726 6.85 17.79 -45.90
C GLY A 726 5.47 18.10 -46.46
N ILE A 727 4.59 18.81 -45.74
CA ILE A 727 3.29 19.26 -46.25
C ILE A 727 3.49 20.54 -47.06
N VAL A 728 3.38 20.42 -48.39
CA VAL A 728 3.64 21.45 -49.39
C VAL A 728 2.36 22.21 -49.74
N GLY A 729 2.46 23.54 -49.88
CA GLY A 729 1.32 24.41 -50.17
C GLY A 729 0.28 24.37 -49.06
N LEU A 730 0.73 24.37 -47.81
CA LEU A 730 -0.14 24.28 -46.64
C LEU A 730 -1.08 25.50 -46.59
N TRP A 731 -0.58 26.69 -46.96
CA TRP A 731 -1.36 27.88 -47.28
C TRP A 731 -1.05 28.39 -48.70
N GLY A 732 -1.89 29.31 -49.20
CA GLY A 732 -1.80 29.89 -50.54
C GLY A 732 -2.13 28.95 -51.69
N ASN A 733 -1.91 29.44 -52.91
CA ASN A 733 -2.21 28.82 -54.22
C ASN A 733 -3.71 28.67 -54.50
N VAL A 734 -4.40 27.84 -53.72
CA VAL A 734 -5.84 27.64 -53.75
C VAL A 734 -6.37 27.55 -52.33
N TRP A 735 -7.57 28.06 -52.12
CA TRP A 735 -8.37 27.75 -50.95
C TRP A 735 -8.57 26.24 -50.84
N GLN A 736 -8.39 25.69 -49.65
CA GLN A 736 -8.53 24.25 -49.42
C GLN A 736 -9.79 23.99 -48.61
N MET A 737 -10.76 23.27 -49.17
CA MET A 737 -11.94 22.78 -48.46
C MET A 737 -11.55 21.95 -47.26
N VAL A 738 -12.12 22.24 -46.08
CA VAL A 738 -11.87 21.55 -44.82
C VAL A 738 -13.20 21.05 -44.26
N ASP A 739 -13.34 19.74 -44.11
CA ASP A 739 -14.57 19.14 -43.60
C ASP A 739 -14.69 19.24 -42.07
N GLY A 740 -15.91 19.13 -41.54
CA GLY A 740 -16.16 19.10 -40.11
C GLY A 740 -16.27 20.45 -39.41
N LEU A 741 -16.24 21.56 -40.16
CA LEU A 741 -16.61 22.90 -39.67
C LEU A 741 -17.54 23.59 -40.68
N GLN A 742 -18.65 24.13 -40.19
CA GLN A 742 -19.61 24.93 -40.96
C GLN A 742 -20.31 25.93 -40.04
N THR A 743 -21.21 26.77 -40.57
CA THR A 743 -22.10 27.62 -39.78
C THR A 743 -23.58 27.30 -40.02
N ASP A 744 -24.42 27.55 -39.01
CA ASP A 744 -25.89 27.47 -39.14
C ASP A 744 -26.49 28.75 -39.74
N ALA A 745 -27.82 28.78 -39.87
CA ALA A 745 -28.56 29.94 -40.40
C ALA A 745 -28.46 31.19 -39.50
N SER A 746 -28.03 31.05 -38.25
CA SER A 746 -27.75 32.13 -37.31
C SER A 746 -26.25 32.44 -37.19
N ASN A 747 -25.43 31.96 -38.14
CA ASN A 747 -23.97 32.11 -38.13
C ASN A 747 -23.29 31.48 -36.90
N ARG A 748 -23.91 30.50 -36.23
CA ARG A 748 -23.24 29.73 -35.17
C ARG A 748 -22.36 28.65 -35.75
N PHE A 749 -21.18 28.46 -35.18
CA PHE A 749 -20.30 27.37 -35.60
C PHE A 749 -20.97 26.02 -35.32
N LYS A 750 -20.87 25.13 -36.30
CA LYS A 750 -21.19 23.71 -36.19
C LYS A 750 -19.91 22.92 -36.45
N VAL A 751 -19.52 22.08 -35.50
CA VAL A 751 -18.29 21.28 -35.57
C VAL A 751 -18.60 19.80 -35.42
N TRP A 752 -17.80 18.92 -36.03
CA TRP A 752 -17.91 17.49 -35.75
C TRP A 752 -17.67 17.16 -34.27
N GLY A 753 -18.38 16.17 -33.74
CA GLY A 753 -18.13 15.67 -32.38
C GLY A 753 -16.70 15.11 -32.20
N ARG A 754 -16.13 15.29 -31.00
CA ARG A 754 -14.73 14.94 -30.68
C ARG A 754 -14.39 13.45 -30.80
N ASN A 755 -15.39 12.58 -30.81
CA ASN A 755 -15.21 11.13 -30.94
C ASN A 755 -14.98 10.66 -32.40
N GLY A 756 -14.93 11.58 -33.37
CA GLY A 756 -14.67 11.22 -34.77
C GLY A 756 -15.86 10.56 -35.48
N ASN A 757 -17.08 10.76 -34.97
CA ASN A 757 -18.32 10.20 -35.52
C ASN A 757 -18.81 10.95 -36.78
N LYS A 758 -18.18 12.08 -37.13
CA LYS A 758 -18.55 12.96 -38.25
C LYS A 758 -19.97 13.55 -38.18
N SER A 759 -20.58 13.55 -36.99
CA SER A 759 -21.85 14.22 -36.72
C SER A 759 -21.61 15.67 -36.30
N TYR A 760 -22.35 16.60 -36.91
CA TYR A 760 -22.25 18.02 -36.59
C TYR A 760 -23.01 18.37 -35.30
N LEU A 761 -22.35 19.11 -34.43
CA LEU A 761 -22.90 19.70 -33.20
C LEU A 761 -22.92 21.22 -33.37
N THR A 762 -24.07 21.84 -33.17
CA THR A 762 -24.18 23.31 -33.12
C THR A 762 -23.62 23.82 -31.79
N THR A 763 -22.67 24.74 -31.87
CA THR A 763 -22.04 25.35 -30.70
C THR A 763 -22.80 26.59 -30.22
N THR A 764 -22.44 27.08 -29.03
CA THR A 764 -22.97 28.35 -28.51
C THR A 764 -22.35 29.59 -29.17
N ARG A 765 -21.27 29.42 -29.95
CA ARG A 765 -20.48 30.52 -30.51
C ARG A 765 -21.01 30.94 -31.88
N THR A 766 -21.49 32.18 -31.97
CA THR A 766 -21.67 32.89 -33.24
C THR A 766 -20.32 33.35 -33.79
N GLY A 767 -20.07 33.13 -35.09
CA GLY A 767 -18.86 33.57 -35.75
C GLY A 767 -18.72 35.10 -35.75
N PRO A 768 -17.50 35.65 -35.64
CA PRO A 768 -17.28 37.07 -35.33
C PRO A 768 -17.45 38.03 -36.52
N GLY A 769 -17.83 37.55 -37.71
CA GLY A 769 -17.82 38.34 -38.94
C GLY A 769 -16.49 38.22 -39.70
N SER A 770 -16.08 39.29 -40.39
CA SER A 770 -14.85 39.29 -41.20
C SER A 770 -13.82 40.31 -40.73
N GLY A 771 -12.58 39.89 -40.49
CA GLY A 771 -11.52 40.73 -39.91
C GLY A 771 -10.25 39.94 -39.56
N TYR A 772 -9.27 40.61 -38.96
CA TYR A 772 -8.05 39.98 -38.44
C TYR A 772 -8.28 39.39 -37.05
N VAL A 773 -7.84 38.16 -36.82
CA VAL A 773 -8.16 37.42 -35.59
C VAL A 773 -7.39 37.96 -34.38
N VAL A 774 -8.09 38.41 -33.35
CA VAL A 774 -7.50 38.90 -32.09
C VAL A 774 -7.46 37.78 -31.04
N THR A 775 -8.55 37.03 -30.89
CA THR A 775 -8.64 35.88 -29.96
C THR A 775 -9.37 34.70 -30.60
N MET A 776 -9.03 33.49 -30.13
CA MET A 776 -9.70 32.24 -30.50
C MET A 776 -10.81 31.90 -29.50
N ALA A 777 -11.81 31.14 -29.95
CA ALA A 777 -12.96 30.72 -29.18
C ALA A 777 -12.62 29.63 -28.15
N GLU A 778 -13.30 29.70 -27.01
CA GLU A 778 -13.08 28.81 -25.87
C GLU A 778 -14.35 28.06 -25.44
N ASP A 779 -15.45 28.20 -26.21
CA ASP A 779 -16.72 27.56 -25.94
C ASP A 779 -16.59 26.04 -26.03
N ALA A 780 -17.16 25.34 -25.05
CA ALA A 780 -17.19 23.89 -24.98
C ALA A 780 -18.58 23.38 -24.58
N GLY A 781 -18.90 22.16 -24.98
CA GLY A 781 -20.11 21.43 -24.64
C GLY A 781 -19.84 19.95 -24.42
N VAL A 782 -20.89 19.14 -24.33
CA VAL A 782 -20.82 17.70 -23.98
C VAL A 782 -19.88 16.91 -24.90
N ASP A 783 -19.82 17.25 -26.19
CA ASP A 783 -19.03 16.51 -27.19
C ASP A 783 -18.26 17.43 -28.17
N TYR A 784 -18.08 18.70 -27.83
CA TYR A 784 -17.26 19.65 -28.60
C TYR A 784 -16.47 20.57 -27.67
N ASP A 785 -15.31 21.01 -28.15
CA ASP A 785 -14.49 22.02 -27.50
C ASP A 785 -13.84 22.87 -28.59
N LEU A 786 -14.24 24.13 -28.72
CA LEU A 786 -13.70 25.00 -29.77
C LEU A 786 -12.22 25.30 -29.58
N ARG A 787 -11.64 25.04 -28.40
CA ARG A 787 -10.19 25.15 -28.17
C ARG A 787 -9.42 24.09 -28.97
N ASP A 788 -10.05 22.98 -29.35
CA ASP A 788 -9.41 21.94 -30.17
C ASP A 788 -9.22 22.34 -31.63
N ILE A 789 -9.77 23.49 -32.03
CA ILE A 789 -9.61 24.09 -33.36
C ILE A 789 -9.24 25.56 -33.23
N PHE A 790 -8.79 26.18 -34.32
CA PHE A 790 -8.49 27.61 -34.36
C PHE A 790 -9.72 28.40 -34.84
N ALA A 791 -10.86 28.24 -34.15
CA ALA A 791 -12.06 29.02 -34.44
C ALA A 791 -11.94 30.42 -33.83
N PRO A 792 -12.19 31.51 -34.58
CA PRO A 792 -12.03 32.87 -34.07
C PRO A 792 -13.18 33.26 -33.13
N ALA A 793 -12.86 34.01 -32.07
CA ALA A 793 -13.84 34.61 -31.16
C ALA A 793 -14.01 36.11 -31.35
N THR A 794 -12.92 36.83 -31.53
CA THR A 794 -12.93 38.28 -31.75
C THR A 794 -12.01 38.66 -32.90
N ILE A 795 -12.40 39.72 -33.60
CA ILE A 795 -11.70 40.25 -34.76
C ILE A 795 -11.48 41.75 -34.64
N ASP A 796 -10.58 42.28 -35.45
CA ASP A 796 -10.39 43.72 -35.68
C ASP A 796 -10.30 43.99 -37.20
N GLY A 797 -10.70 45.19 -37.63
CA GLY A 797 -10.57 45.59 -39.04
C GLY A 797 -9.12 45.90 -39.45
N SER A 798 -8.24 46.17 -38.50
CA SER A 798 -6.85 46.56 -38.71
C SER A 798 -5.90 45.38 -38.49
N ALA A 799 -5.04 45.10 -39.47
CA ALA A 799 -4.06 44.01 -39.40
C ALA A 799 -3.21 44.08 -38.14
N SER A 800 -2.71 45.27 -37.79
CA SER A 800 -1.85 45.51 -36.64
C SER A 800 -2.46 45.14 -35.28
N ASN A 801 -3.77 44.94 -35.20
CA ASN A 801 -4.45 44.56 -33.96
C ASN A 801 -4.69 43.04 -33.84
N GLY A 802 -4.44 42.29 -34.93
CA GLY A 802 -4.48 40.84 -34.93
C GLY A 802 -3.40 40.20 -34.05
N SER A 803 -3.67 38.98 -33.58
CA SER A 803 -2.75 38.16 -32.78
C SER A 803 -2.34 36.86 -33.48
N TYR A 804 -2.80 36.62 -34.70
CA TYR A 804 -2.55 35.37 -35.45
C TYR A 804 -2.05 35.59 -36.88
N GLY A 805 -1.82 36.84 -37.30
CA GLY A 805 -1.31 37.21 -38.63
C GLY A 805 -2.40 37.27 -39.69
N ASP A 806 -3.34 36.33 -39.63
CA ASP A 806 -4.22 36.03 -40.76
C ASP A 806 -5.65 36.56 -40.57
N TYR A 807 -6.35 36.69 -41.69
CA TYR A 807 -7.72 37.19 -41.75
C TYR A 807 -8.74 36.05 -41.47
N VAL A 808 -10.02 36.39 -41.30
CA VAL A 808 -11.11 35.42 -41.27
C VAL A 808 -12.34 35.96 -41.98
N TYR A 809 -13.09 35.09 -42.66
CA TYR A 809 -14.44 35.37 -43.15
C TYR A 809 -15.45 34.45 -42.45
N SER A 810 -16.60 34.99 -42.05
CA SER A 810 -17.70 34.22 -41.43
C SER A 810 -19.05 34.74 -41.89
N ALA A 811 -19.91 33.85 -42.37
CA ALA A 811 -21.31 34.13 -42.68
C ALA A 811 -22.19 32.92 -42.34
N ALA A 812 -23.52 33.11 -42.37
CA ALA A 812 -24.49 32.04 -42.10
C ALA A 812 -24.54 31.00 -43.24
N ASN A 813 -24.87 29.75 -42.90
CA ASN A 813 -25.03 28.62 -43.83
C ASN A 813 -23.81 28.35 -44.73
N ALA A 814 -22.61 28.45 -44.18
CA ALA A 814 -21.37 28.38 -44.93
C ALA A 814 -20.50 27.19 -44.51
N VAL A 815 -19.63 26.75 -45.43
CA VAL A 815 -18.63 25.69 -45.23
C VAL A 815 -17.23 26.26 -45.08
N ALA A 816 -16.29 25.50 -44.52
CA ALA A 816 -14.95 25.97 -44.22
C ALA A 816 -13.94 25.77 -45.35
N TYR A 817 -13.18 26.82 -45.65
CA TYR A 817 -11.99 26.83 -46.49
C TYR A 817 -10.80 27.38 -45.73
N HIS A 818 -9.61 26.88 -46.04
CA HIS A 818 -8.37 27.24 -45.36
C HIS A 818 -7.30 27.75 -46.33
N GLY A 819 -6.48 28.68 -45.86
CA GLY A 819 -5.13 28.93 -46.37
C GLY A 819 -5.01 30.06 -47.40
N GLY A 820 -6.11 30.46 -48.04
CA GLY A 820 -6.09 31.48 -49.09
C GLY A 820 -5.65 30.98 -50.47
N GLY A 821 -5.97 31.76 -51.50
CA GLY A 821 -5.55 31.58 -52.88
C GLY A 821 -4.37 32.47 -53.30
N TYR A 822 -4.03 32.42 -54.59
CA TYR A 822 -2.85 33.07 -55.16
C TYR A 822 -2.79 34.61 -55.08
N GLY A 823 -3.89 35.27 -54.72
CA GLY A 823 -4.02 36.74 -54.72
C GLY A 823 -4.43 37.35 -53.38
N ASP A 824 -4.49 36.57 -52.31
CA ASP A 824 -4.98 37.03 -51.00
C ASP A 824 -3.93 37.84 -50.19
N GLY A 825 -2.67 37.85 -50.64
CA GLY A 825 -1.60 38.67 -50.06
C GLY A 825 -1.38 38.40 -48.57
N SER A 826 -1.34 39.47 -47.77
CA SER A 826 -1.12 39.42 -46.32
C SER A 826 -2.28 38.82 -45.53
N ASN A 827 -3.45 38.60 -46.14
CA ASN A 827 -4.57 37.95 -45.45
C ASN A 827 -4.35 36.45 -45.31
N ALA A 828 -3.54 35.87 -46.20
CA ALA A 828 -3.30 34.43 -46.28
C ALA A 828 -2.32 33.91 -45.24
N GLY A 829 -2.35 32.61 -44.99
CA GLY A 829 -1.47 31.97 -44.03
C GLY A 829 -2.09 30.74 -43.40
N LEU A 830 -1.36 30.14 -42.47
CA LEU A 830 -1.72 28.91 -41.78
C LEU A 830 -3.01 29.02 -40.94
N PHE A 831 -3.40 30.21 -40.51
CA PHE A 831 -4.60 30.47 -39.72
C PHE A 831 -5.70 31.17 -40.53
N PHE A 832 -5.49 31.45 -41.82
CA PHE A 832 -6.53 32.03 -42.67
C PHE A 832 -7.70 31.05 -42.84
N LEU A 833 -8.86 31.46 -42.36
CA LEU A 833 -10.09 30.67 -42.36
C LEU A 833 -11.20 31.43 -43.08
N ASN A 834 -11.94 30.76 -43.96
CA ASN A 834 -13.16 31.28 -44.57
C ASN A 834 -14.31 30.31 -44.31
N VAL A 835 -15.28 30.74 -43.50
CA VAL A 835 -16.55 30.05 -43.28
C VAL A 835 -17.69 30.97 -43.72
N SER A 836 -17.64 31.45 -44.97
CA SER A 836 -18.63 32.38 -45.53
C SER A 836 -19.24 31.96 -46.87
N SER A 837 -18.63 31.00 -47.58
CA SER A 837 -19.15 30.54 -48.87
C SER A 837 -20.08 29.34 -48.75
N ALA A 838 -21.03 29.22 -49.69
CA ALA A 838 -21.98 28.12 -49.71
C ALA A 838 -21.31 26.81 -50.14
N ALA A 839 -21.89 25.68 -49.74
CA ALA A 839 -21.37 24.36 -50.12
C ALA A 839 -21.40 24.11 -51.64
N SER A 840 -22.31 24.79 -52.37
CA SER A 840 -22.47 24.71 -53.82
C SER A 840 -21.47 25.56 -54.62
N ASP A 841 -20.65 26.37 -53.94
CA ASP A 841 -19.74 27.28 -54.63
C ASP A 841 -18.58 26.51 -55.27
N ALA A 842 -18.35 26.77 -56.56
CA ALA A 842 -17.28 26.16 -57.35
C ALA A 842 -16.46 27.25 -58.06
N PHE A 843 -15.29 27.56 -57.50
CA PHE A 843 -14.39 28.59 -58.03
C PHE A 843 -13.08 27.99 -58.55
N THR A 844 -12.44 28.69 -59.50
CA THR A 844 -11.14 28.29 -60.07
C THR A 844 -9.99 28.30 -59.05
N ILE A 845 -10.21 28.95 -57.90
CA ILE A 845 -9.23 29.08 -56.81
C ILE A 845 -9.58 28.27 -55.57
N VAL A 846 -10.58 27.39 -55.64
CA VAL A 846 -10.99 26.53 -54.52
C VAL A 846 -10.76 25.07 -54.91
N GLY A 847 -9.96 24.40 -54.09
CA GLY A 847 -9.69 22.97 -54.15
C GLY A 847 -9.83 22.32 -52.76
N GLY A 848 -9.04 21.28 -52.49
CA GLY A 848 -9.12 20.52 -51.25
C GLY A 848 -7.81 19.79 -50.97
N ARG A 849 -7.76 18.97 -49.91
CA ARG A 849 -6.60 18.14 -49.59
C ARG A 849 -7.03 16.75 -49.12
N LEU A 850 -6.35 15.74 -49.64
CA LEU A 850 -6.63 14.35 -49.30
C LEU A 850 -6.17 14.04 -47.87
N ALA A 851 -6.89 13.21 -47.14
CA ALA A 851 -6.45 12.62 -45.89
C ALA A 851 -6.84 11.14 -45.79
N LYS A 852 -6.19 10.42 -44.88
CA LYS A 852 -6.51 9.03 -44.55
C LYS A 852 -6.35 8.80 -43.05
N VAL A 853 -7.28 8.04 -42.48
CA VAL A 853 -7.20 7.47 -41.12
C VAL A 853 -7.12 5.94 -41.15
#